data_AF-A0A8S1ZTA9-F1
#
_entry.id   AF-A0A8S1ZTA9-F1
#
_cell.length_a   1.000
_cell.length_b   1.000
_cell.length_c   1.000
_cell.angle_alpha   90.00
_cell.angle_beta   90.00
_cell.angle_gamma   90.00
#
_symmetry.space_group_name_H-M   'P 1'
#
loop_
_entity.id
_entity.type
_entity.pdbx_description
1 polymer ?
#
loop_
_entity_poly.entity_id
_entity_poly.type
_entity_poly.pdbx_seq_one_letter_code
_entity_poly.pdbx_strand_id
1 'polypeptide(L)'
;MEISRKDNEEPEQNNNNVASIIGSDRTNVIVNHDFSSGMHSWHPNCCEAFVVTAETNVSHGVIDPSKSGSYVVVTNRKETWQGLEQDITSRVKPCYLYKVSATVAVSGPVHGLVEVMATLKLENGQSQTNYQFIAKTCVFKEKWVRLEGMFSLPSVPEKVVFYLEGPSPGIDLLIQSVTIHSESEPELDRVTAEDEANIVVNPNFEDGLNNWSGRSCKIVLHDSMADGKIVPESGKVFASATERTQNWNGIQQEITGKVQRKRVYEATAVVRIYGNNVTTASVQATLWVQNPNQRDQYIGISTVQATDKEWVHLKGKFLLNGSASRVVIYVEGPPPGTDILLNSFTVKHAEKIPPSPPPSIENPAFGVNILTNSHLSDDTTNGWFPLGNCTLSVAEGSPRILPPMARDSLGPHEPLSGRYILATNRTQTWMGPAQIITDKLKLFLTYQISVWVKVGSGINSPQNVNVALGIDGQWVNGGQVEINDDRWHEIGGSFRIEKQPSKGLVYVQGPSSGIDLMVAGLQIFPVDRLARIKHLKRQCDKIRKRDVTLKFSGVDSSKLSGATVIVRQIRNSFPVGTCISRSNIDNEDFVDFFLKNFNWAVFANELKWYWTEPEQGKLNYQDADDMLNLCNSNNIETRGHCIFWEVQATVQQWIQNMNQTDLNNAVQNRLADLLNRYKGKFKHYDVNNEMLHGSFYQDKLGKDIRVNMFKTAHNLDPSSTLFVNDYHVEDGCDPKSCPEKYTELILDLQEKGAPVGGIGIQGHIDSPVGSIVCSALDKLGILGLPIWFTEMDVSSINEHIRADDLEVMMWEAFGHPAVEGIMLWGFWELFMSRDNSHLVNAEGDVNEAGKRFLAVKKDWLSHANGHVDQNGAFPFRGYNGNYAVEVITTSSTKVLKTFVVEKEDSSQVITVDLQGL
;
A
#
# COMPACT_ATOMS: atom_id res chain seq x y z
N MET A 1 -36.37 45.27 2.66
CA MET A 1 -36.43 46.52 1.87
C MET A 1 -35.62 46.28 0.61
N GLU A 2 -36.32 46.24 -0.52
CA GLU A 2 -35.78 46.23 -1.89
C GLU A 2 -34.94 47.50 -2.16
N ILE A 3 -33.99 47.52 -3.11
CA ILE A 3 -34.15 47.97 -4.53
C ILE A 3 -32.75 47.70 -5.18
N SER A 4 -32.50 46.99 -6.30
CA SER A 4 -32.94 46.99 -7.71
C SER A 4 -32.27 48.05 -8.65
N ARG A 5 -31.68 47.54 -9.77
CA ARG A 5 -31.44 48.10 -11.15
C ARG A 5 -30.07 48.77 -11.47
N LYS A 6 -29.29 48.26 -12.47
CA LYS A 6 -29.37 48.34 -13.96
C LYS A 6 -28.93 49.73 -14.48
N ASP A 7 -28.19 49.98 -15.58
CA ASP A 7 -27.78 49.29 -16.82
C ASP A 7 -26.82 50.25 -17.61
N ASN A 8 -26.12 49.73 -18.65
CA ASN A 8 -25.64 50.38 -19.92
C ASN A 8 -24.42 51.34 -19.92
N GLU A 9 -23.59 51.48 -20.98
CA GLU A 9 -23.28 50.84 -22.29
C GLU A 9 -22.07 51.62 -22.89
N GLU A 10 -21.17 50.92 -23.60
CA GLU A 10 -20.35 51.33 -24.79
C GLU A 10 -19.30 52.48 -24.72
N PRO A 11 -18.25 52.53 -25.60
CA PRO A 11 -18.31 52.23 -27.06
C PRO A 11 -17.11 51.53 -27.77
N GLU A 12 -17.39 51.15 -29.02
CA GLU A 12 -16.49 50.78 -30.13
C GLU A 12 -15.55 51.92 -30.60
N GLN A 13 -14.33 51.61 -31.09
CA GLN A 13 -13.92 51.75 -32.51
C GLN A 13 -12.39 51.64 -32.75
N ASN A 14 -12.08 50.75 -33.70
CA ASN A 14 -10.90 50.56 -34.56
C ASN A 14 -9.93 51.76 -34.81
N ASN A 15 -8.60 51.50 -34.82
CA ASN A 15 -7.84 51.22 -36.06
C ASN A 15 -6.30 51.12 -35.89
N ASN A 16 -5.75 50.03 -36.44
CA ASN A 16 -4.52 49.90 -37.24
C ASN A 16 -3.09 49.96 -36.65
N ASN A 17 -2.50 48.76 -36.66
CA ASN A 17 -1.22 48.36 -37.30
C ASN A 17 0.11 48.95 -36.82
N VAL A 18 0.91 48.10 -36.15
CA VAL A 18 2.19 47.59 -36.71
C VAL A 18 2.36 46.12 -36.29
N ALA A 19 2.61 45.25 -37.27
CA ALA A 19 2.88 43.83 -37.08
C ALA A 19 4.27 43.58 -36.44
N SER A 20 4.33 42.68 -35.47
CA SER A 20 5.53 41.89 -35.15
C SER A 20 5.13 40.43 -34.99
N ILE A 21 5.54 39.62 -35.96
CA ILE A 21 5.39 38.17 -36.00
C ILE A 21 6.21 37.56 -34.85
N ILE A 22 5.56 36.81 -33.95
CA ILE A 22 6.21 35.79 -33.11
C ILE A 22 5.51 34.48 -33.46
N GLY A 23 6.15 33.69 -34.32
CA GLY A 23 5.71 32.36 -34.72
C GLY A 23 6.10 31.30 -33.68
N SER A 24 5.27 30.28 -33.57
CA SER A 24 5.43 29.09 -32.72
C SER A 24 6.64 28.24 -33.13
N ASP A 25 7.63 28.09 -32.25
CA ASP A 25 8.79 27.21 -32.49
C ASP A 25 8.44 25.73 -32.27
N ARG A 26 7.93 25.07 -33.32
CA ARG A 26 8.07 23.61 -33.52
C ARG A 26 9.26 23.34 -34.43
N THR A 27 10.46 23.74 -34.01
CA THR A 27 11.68 23.54 -34.81
C THR A 27 12.20 22.11 -34.66
N ASN A 28 12.40 21.41 -35.77
CA ASN A 28 13.08 20.11 -35.81
C ASN A 28 14.53 20.24 -35.28
N VAL A 29 14.90 19.37 -34.33
CA VAL A 29 16.25 19.28 -33.76
C VAL A 29 17.27 18.82 -34.80
N ILE A 30 16.85 18.06 -35.81
CA ILE A 30 17.71 17.71 -36.95
C ILE A 30 17.75 18.87 -37.95
N VAL A 31 18.95 19.30 -38.34
CA VAL A 31 19.19 20.22 -39.45
C VAL A 31 19.30 19.44 -40.75
N ASN A 32 18.75 20.00 -41.84
CA ASN A 32 18.77 19.38 -43.17
C ASN A 32 18.22 17.95 -43.13
N HIS A 33 17.04 17.82 -42.50
CA HIS A 33 16.40 16.55 -42.18
C HIS A 33 15.95 15.74 -43.38
N ASP A 34 15.77 16.37 -44.54
CA ASP A 34 15.28 15.80 -45.80
C ASP A 34 16.37 15.73 -46.87
N PHE A 35 17.62 16.08 -46.50
CA PHE A 35 18.78 16.10 -47.39
C PHE A 35 18.64 16.98 -48.64
N SER A 36 17.68 17.92 -48.63
CA SER A 36 17.46 18.88 -49.73
C SER A 36 18.67 19.77 -49.99
N SER A 37 19.50 19.99 -48.98
CA SER A 37 20.76 20.73 -49.05
C SER A 37 21.99 19.80 -49.03
N GLY A 38 21.88 18.56 -49.51
CA GLY A 38 23.03 17.61 -49.52
C GLY A 38 23.34 17.03 -48.13
N MET A 39 24.63 16.80 -47.81
CA MET A 39 25.04 16.21 -46.52
C MET A 39 25.54 17.23 -45.47
N HIS A 40 25.39 18.54 -45.66
CA HIS A 40 26.13 19.56 -44.88
C HIS A 40 26.21 19.38 -43.35
N SER A 41 25.14 18.93 -42.69
CA SER A 41 25.08 18.70 -41.23
C SER A 41 25.13 17.23 -40.82
N TRP A 42 25.36 16.34 -41.77
CA TRP A 42 25.42 14.89 -41.58
C TRP A 42 26.81 14.37 -41.89
N HIS A 43 27.30 13.45 -41.06
CA HIS A 43 28.62 12.86 -41.22
C HIS A 43 28.49 11.33 -41.31
N PRO A 44 29.19 10.67 -42.25
CA PRO A 44 29.29 9.23 -42.23
C PRO A 44 30.25 8.80 -41.10
N ASN A 45 29.79 7.90 -40.23
CA ASN A 45 30.60 7.35 -39.15
C ASN A 45 31.38 6.12 -39.64
N CYS A 46 32.66 6.32 -39.96
CA CYS A 46 33.59 5.28 -40.44
C CYS A 46 33.10 4.50 -41.68
N CYS A 47 32.27 5.14 -42.52
CA CYS A 47 31.73 4.63 -43.77
C CYS A 47 31.74 5.72 -44.87
N GLU A 48 31.13 5.45 -46.02
CA GLU A 48 30.93 6.44 -47.08
C GLU A 48 29.45 6.79 -47.18
N ALA A 49 29.12 8.04 -47.52
CA ALA A 49 27.76 8.45 -47.79
C ALA A 49 27.69 9.50 -48.90
N PHE A 50 26.66 9.41 -49.74
CA PHE A 50 26.39 10.37 -50.81
C PHE A 50 24.88 10.61 -50.96
N VAL A 51 24.51 11.79 -51.45
CA VAL A 51 23.11 12.19 -51.66
C VAL A 51 22.70 11.85 -53.08
N VAL A 52 21.52 11.23 -53.22
CA VAL A 52 20.86 10.99 -54.50
C VAL A 52 19.74 12.00 -54.65
N THR A 53 19.75 12.74 -55.77
CA THR A 53 18.72 13.73 -56.14
C THR A 53 18.10 13.36 -57.49
N ALA A 54 16.97 13.99 -57.84
CA ALA A 54 16.29 13.77 -59.12
C ALA A 54 17.16 14.07 -60.36
N GLU A 55 18.21 14.89 -60.24
CA GLU A 55 19.09 15.29 -61.36
C GLU A 55 20.30 14.36 -61.52
N THR A 56 20.66 13.61 -60.47
CA THR A 56 21.78 12.65 -60.48
C THR A 56 21.33 11.30 -61.02
N ASN A 57 21.04 11.21 -62.33
CA ASN A 57 20.81 9.93 -62.99
C ASN A 57 22.15 9.21 -63.21
N VAL A 58 22.64 8.49 -62.19
CA VAL A 58 23.74 7.53 -62.32
C VAL A 58 23.25 6.15 -61.91
N SER A 59 23.44 5.21 -62.83
CA SER A 59 22.97 3.82 -62.81
C SER A 59 23.58 2.99 -61.67
N HIS A 60 23.00 3.07 -60.46
CA HIS A 60 23.38 2.22 -59.32
C HIS A 60 22.25 1.34 -58.76
N GLY A 61 21.15 1.14 -59.50
CA GLY A 61 20.09 0.20 -59.08
C GLY A 61 19.40 0.59 -57.76
N VAL A 62 19.23 1.90 -57.54
CA VAL A 62 18.62 2.46 -56.33
C VAL A 62 17.27 3.10 -56.71
N ILE A 63 16.31 3.10 -55.77
CA ILE A 63 14.92 3.58 -55.92
C ILE A 63 14.86 4.91 -56.67
N ASP A 64 13.98 4.99 -57.67
CA ASP A 64 13.77 6.16 -58.54
C ASP A 64 13.45 7.44 -57.72
N PRO A 65 14.36 8.44 -57.69
CA PRO A 65 14.18 9.66 -56.91
C PRO A 65 13.01 10.53 -57.38
N SER A 66 12.47 10.29 -58.59
CA SER A 66 11.28 11.01 -59.09
C SER A 66 10.01 10.74 -58.27
N LYS A 67 10.00 9.71 -57.41
CA LYS A 67 8.87 9.36 -56.54
C LYS A 67 9.07 9.68 -55.06
N SER A 68 10.28 10.04 -54.60
CA SER A 68 10.60 10.12 -53.16
C SER A 68 11.40 11.35 -52.71
N GLY A 69 11.82 12.26 -53.60
CA GLY A 69 12.69 13.37 -53.20
C GLY A 69 14.13 12.92 -52.90
N SER A 70 14.97 13.83 -52.40
CA SER A 70 16.39 13.56 -52.09
C SER A 70 16.52 12.57 -50.94
N TYR A 71 17.50 11.67 -51.01
CA TYR A 71 17.84 10.75 -49.92
C TYR A 71 19.34 10.47 -49.87
N VAL A 72 19.84 10.02 -48.72
CA VAL A 72 21.25 9.63 -48.55
C VAL A 72 21.39 8.12 -48.68
N VAL A 73 22.43 7.69 -49.40
CA VAL A 73 22.90 6.31 -49.42
C VAL A 73 24.16 6.22 -48.56
N VAL A 74 24.11 5.43 -47.49
CA VAL A 74 25.26 5.08 -46.66
C VAL A 74 25.79 3.73 -47.12
N THR A 75 27.01 3.73 -47.66
CA THR A 75 27.65 2.58 -48.31
C THR A 75 29.04 2.31 -47.73
N ASN A 76 29.73 1.30 -48.29
CA ASN A 76 31.06 0.84 -47.86
C ASN A 76 31.14 0.55 -46.34
N ARG A 77 30.04 0.05 -45.76
CA ARG A 77 29.94 -0.28 -44.34
C ARG A 77 30.54 -1.65 -44.07
N LYS A 78 31.55 -1.68 -43.19
CA LYS A 78 32.30 -2.87 -42.75
C LYS A 78 31.81 -3.43 -41.42
N GLU A 79 31.11 -2.63 -40.62
CA GLU A 79 30.57 -3.00 -39.32
C GLU A 79 29.11 -2.54 -39.18
N THR A 80 28.31 -3.19 -38.34
CA THR A 80 26.87 -2.87 -38.16
C THR A 80 26.62 -1.48 -37.58
N TRP A 81 27.52 -0.99 -36.73
CA TRP A 81 27.42 0.30 -36.05
C TRP A 81 27.76 1.51 -36.94
N GLN A 82 28.31 1.25 -38.14
CA GLN A 82 28.63 2.32 -39.09
C GLN A 82 27.36 2.83 -39.75
N GLY A 83 27.27 4.15 -39.90
CA GLY A 83 26.00 4.81 -40.13
C GLY A 83 26.12 6.29 -40.47
N LEU A 84 25.01 7.00 -40.44
CA LEU A 84 24.96 8.45 -40.66
C LEU A 84 24.62 9.16 -39.34
N GLU A 85 25.42 10.15 -38.97
CA GLU A 85 25.35 10.83 -37.68
C GLU A 85 25.25 12.36 -37.79
N GLN A 86 24.60 13.00 -36.81
CA GLN A 86 24.52 14.44 -36.65
C GLN A 86 24.66 14.81 -35.16
N ASP A 87 25.51 15.79 -34.88
CA ASP A 87 25.65 16.38 -33.54
C ASP A 87 24.43 17.25 -33.24
N ILE A 88 23.69 16.89 -32.19
CA ILE A 88 22.47 17.59 -31.75
C ILE A 88 22.64 18.26 -30.38
N THR A 89 23.87 18.31 -29.85
CA THR A 89 24.18 18.76 -28.48
C THR A 89 23.56 20.12 -28.14
N SER A 90 23.71 21.09 -29.02
CA SER A 90 23.21 22.47 -28.81
C SER A 90 21.68 22.61 -28.96
N ARG A 91 20.99 21.54 -29.34
CA ARG A 91 19.58 21.55 -29.74
C ARG A 91 18.71 20.63 -28.88
N VAL A 92 19.32 19.94 -27.91
CA VAL A 92 18.61 19.16 -26.88
C VAL A 92 18.77 19.80 -25.51
N LYS A 93 17.76 19.65 -24.66
CA LYS A 93 17.68 20.22 -23.31
C LYS A 93 17.45 19.10 -22.30
N PRO A 94 17.95 19.25 -21.07
CA PRO A 94 17.76 18.24 -20.04
C PRO A 94 16.27 18.18 -19.65
N CYS A 95 15.78 16.97 -19.35
CA CYS A 95 14.41 16.67 -18.94
C CYS A 95 13.30 16.97 -19.97
N TYR A 96 13.65 17.18 -21.24
CA TYR A 96 12.67 17.24 -22.33
C TYR A 96 12.52 15.85 -22.98
N LEU A 97 11.29 15.49 -23.35
CA LEU A 97 11.01 14.29 -24.13
C LEU A 97 11.09 14.62 -25.62
N TYR A 98 11.91 13.88 -26.35
CA TYR A 98 12.13 14.03 -27.77
C TYR A 98 11.58 12.83 -28.54
N LYS A 99 10.70 13.09 -29.51
CA LYS A 99 10.20 12.08 -30.44
C LYS A 99 11.03 12.05 -31.71
N VAL A 100 11.54 10.87 -32.05
CA VAL A 100 12.35 10.58 -33.25
C VAL A 100 11.48 9.86 -34.27
N SER A 101 11.54 10.30 -35.52
CA SER A 101 10.95 9.60 -36.67
C SER A 101 11.94 9.62 -37.84
N ALA A 102 12.28 8.46 -38.38
CA ALA A 102 13.16 8.34 -39.54
C ALA A 102 12.53 7.47 -40.63
N THR A 103 12.62 7.90 -41.89
CA THR A 103 12.17 7.10 -43.03
C THR A 103 13.39 6.48 -43.70
N VAL A 104 13.48 5.15 -43.63
CA VAL A 104 14.67 4.38 -44.01
C VAL A 104 14.33 3.24 -44.97
N ALA A 105 15.27 2.90 -45.86
CA ALA A 105 15.22 1.75 -46.76
C ALA A 105 16.61 1.08 -46.81
N VAL A 106 16.74 -0.06 -47.49
CA VAL A 106 18.02 -0.76 -47.64
C VAL A 106 18.22 -1.23 -49.08
N SER A 107 19.46 -1.28 -49.56
CA SER A 107 19.83 -1.79 -50.89
C SER A 107 21.07 -2.71 -50.84
N GLY A 108 21.31 -3.48 -51.90
CA GLY A 108 22.41 -4.47 -51.98
C GLY A 108 21.97 -5.94 -51.84
N PRO A 109 22.85 -6.84 -51.36
CA PRO A 109 22.61 -8.28 -51.26
C PRO A 109 21.75 -8.65 -50.04
N VAL A 110 20.50 -8.17 -50.03
CA VAL A 110 19.54 -8.37 -48.93
C VAL A 110 18.73 -9.65 -49.15
N HIS A 111 18.83 -10.61 -48.22
CA HIS A 111 18.01 -11.82 -48.18
C HIS A 111 17.05 -11.77 -46.98
N GLY A 112 15.82 -11.28 -47.19
CA GLY A 112 14.80 -11.19 -46.13
C GLY A 112 14.76 -9.84 -45.39
N LEU A 113 14.32 -9.87 -44.12
CA LEU A 113 14.23 -8.70 -43.25
C LEU A 113 15.61 -8.38 -42.65
N VAL A 114 16.00 -7.11 -42.67
CA VAL A 114 17.22 -6.62 -42.01
C VAL A 114 16.90 -5.45 -41.07
N GLU A 115 17.64 -5.33 -39.97
CA GLU A 115 17.37 -4.33 -38.94
C GLU A 115 18.08 -3.00 -39.22
N VAL A 116 17.37 -1.90 -39.00
CA VAL A 116 17.91 -0.54 -38.94
C VAL A 116 17.56 0.04 -37.58
N MET A 117 18.51 0.72 -36.94
CA MET A 117 18.39 1.23 -35.57
C MET A 117 18.70 2.73 -35.51
N ALA A 118 18.10 3.40 -34.54
CA ALA A 118 18.44 4.76 -34.14
C ALA A 118 19.02 4.75 -32.72
N THR A 119 20.15 5.41 -32.54
CA THR A 119 20.92 5.40 -31.30
C THR A 119 21.48 6.79 -31.01
N LEU A 120 21.61 7.15 -29.73
CA LEU A 120 22.39 8.31 -29.28
C LEU A 120 23.74 7.85 -28.77
N LYS A 121 24.79 8.53 -29.21
CA LYS A 121 26.12 8.47 -28.63
C LYS A 121 26.29 9.64 -27.67
N LEU A 122 26.57 9.34 -26.40
CA LEU A 122 26.69 10.30 -25.30
C LEU A 122 28.13 10.30 -24.81
N GLU A 123 28.82 11.45 -24.91
CA GLU A 123 30.20 11.63 -24.45
C GLU A 123 30.24 12.59 -23.25
N ASN A 124 30.86 12.14 -22.15
CA ASN A 124 30.98 12.88 -20.89
C ASN A 124 32.46 12.97 -20.47
N GLY A 125 33.23 13.96 -20.93
CA GLY A 125 34.61 14.20 -20.48
C GLY A 125 35.53 12.98 -20.53
N GLN A 126 36.36 12.79 -19.49
CA GLN A 126 37.29 11.64 -19.35
C GLN A 126 36.61 10.29 -19.07
N SER A 127 35.28 10.19 -19.20
CA SER A 127 34.48 8.99 -18.94
C SER A 127 34.28 8.16 -20.21
N GLN A 128 33.88 6.89 -20.05
CA GLN A 128 33.53 5.98 -21.13
C GLN A 128 32.31 6.49 -21.94
N THR A 129 32.39 6.46 -23.27
CA THR A 129 31.26 6.77 -24.18
C THR A 129 30.08 5.82 -23.92
N ASN A 130 28.88 6.38 -23.74
CA ASN A 130 27.66 5.61 -23.54
C ASN A 130 26.78 5.66 -24.79
N TYR A 131 26.03 4.58 -25.06
CA TYR A 131 25.13 4.47 -26.19
C TYR A 131 23.70 4.22 -25.69
N GLN A 132 22.78 5.12 -26.02
CA GLN A 132 21.38 5.03 -25.66
C GLN A 132 20.57 4.64 -26.90
N PHE A 133 20.06 3.41 -26.91
CA PHE A 133 19.16 2.93 -27.95
C PHE A 133 17.84 3.71 -27.95
N ILE A 134 17.35 4.12 -29.14
CA ILE A 134 16.08 4.84 -29.28
C ILE A 134 15.00 3.92 -29.85
N ALA A 135 15.25 3.29 -31.01
CA ALA A 135 14.29 2.43 -31.68
C ALA A 135 14.96 1.57 -32.76
N LYS A 136 14.26 0.50 -33.17
CA LYS A 136 14.64 -0.35 -34.29
C LYS A 136 13.44 -0.65 -35.19
N THR A 137 13.69 -0.87 -36.47
CA THR A 137 12.68 -1.34 -37.43
C THR A 137 13.28 -2.39 -38.37
N CYS A 138 12.45 -3.29 -38.88
CA CYS A 138 12.88 -4.29 -39.87
C CYS A 138 12.48 -3.84 -41.27
N VAL A 139 13.45 -3.82 -42.18
CA VAL A 139 13.33 -3.27 -43.52
C VAL A 139 13.52 -4.38 -44.56
N PHE A 140 12.68 -4.38 -45.61
CA PHE A 140 12.87 -5.22 -46.80
C PHE A 140 13.63 -4.43 -47.88
N LYS A 141 14.32 -5.15 -48.77
CA LYS A 141 15.02 -4.55 -49.92
C LYS A 141 14.14 -3.52 -50.63
N GLU A 142 14.67 -2.31 -50.76
CA GLU A 142 14.09 -1.19 -51.52
C GLU A 142 12.68 -0.75 -51.09
N LYS A 143 12.26 -1.05 -49.84
CA LYS A 143 10.99 -0.57 -49.28
C LYS A 143 11.24 0.46 -48.18
N TRP A 144 10.69 1.67 -48.34
CA TRP A 144 10.70 2.69 -47.30
C TRP A 144 9.83 2.27 -46.11
N VAL A 145 10.41 2.32 -44.91
CA VAL A 145 9.76 2.00 -43.63
C VAL A 145 10.06 3.13 -42.65
N ARG A 146 9.08 3.43 -41.78
CA ARG A 146 9.23 4.41 -40.72
C ARG A 146 9.78 3.75 -39.45
N LEU A 147 10.81 4.34 -38.86
CA LEU A 147 11.39 4.03 -37.56
C LEU A 147 10.98 5.14 -36.60
N GLU A 148 10.34 4.79 -35.48
CA GLU A 148 9.88 5.76 -34.48
C GLU A 148 10.33 5.35 -33.08
N GLY A 149 10.76 6.33 -32.29
CA GLY A 149 11.16 6.13 -30.90
C GLY A 149 11.21 7.44 -30.13
N MET A 150 11.55 7.37 -28.85
CA MET A 150 11.64 8.54 -27.99
C MET A 150 12.88 8.48 -27.12
N PHE A 151 13.42 9.64 -26.75
CA PHE A 151 14.47 9.74 -25.75
C PHE A 151 14.27 10.97 -24.87
N SER A 152 14.79 10.90 -23.64
CA SER A 152 15.01 12.06 -22.79
C SER A 152 16.39 11.96 -22.17
N LEU A 153 16.96 13.12 -21.83
CA LEU A 153 18.29 13.21 -21.22
C LEU A 153 18.15 13.82 -19.82
N PRO A 154 18.54 13.12 -18.73
CA PRO A 154 18.41 13.63 -17.36
C PRO A 154 19.34 14.83 -17.08
N SER A 155 20.46 14.89 -17.80
CA SER A 155 21.35 16.04 -17.96
C SER A 155 21.88 16.00 -19.39
N VAL A 156 22.34 17.13 -19.97
CA VAL A 156 22.91 17.12 -21.33
C VAL A 156 24.41 16.82 -21.23
N PRO A 157 24.87 15.68 -21.80
CA PRO A 157 26.29 15.34 -21.94
C PRO A 157 27.10 16.44 -22.64
N GLU A 158 28.43 16.40 -22.51
CA GLU A 158 29.32 17.32 -23.25
C GLU A 158 29.12 17.20 -24.77
N LYS A 159 28.77 15.99 -25.26
CA LYS A 159 28.38 15.76 -26.64
C LYS A 159 27.26 14.74 -26.76
N VAL A 160 26.26 15.06 -27.57
CA VAL A 160 25.12 14.22 -27.94
C VAL A 160 25.06 14.10 -29.45
N VAL A 161 25.34 12.90 -29.95
CA VAL A 161 25.31 12.61 -31.39
C VAL A 161 24.17 11.62 -31.67
N PHE A 162 23.24 12.01 -32.52
CA PHE A 162 22.22 11.11 -33.07
C PHE A 162 22.80 10.38 -34.28
N TYR A 163 22.58 9.08 -34.38
CA TYR A 163 22.98 8.34 -35.57
C TYR A 163 22.04 7.17 -35.89
N LEU A 164 21.94 6.87 -37.18
CA LEU A 164 21.24 5.71 -37.72
C LEU A 164 22.26 4.64 -38.10
N GLU A 165 22.07 3.44 -37.58
CA GLU A 165 22.98 2.30 -37.74
C GLU A 165 22.22 1.02 -38.15
N GLY A 166 22.95 -0.06 -38.44
CA GLY A 166 22.43 -1.18 -39.20
C GLY A 166 22.22 -0.81 -40.68
N PRO A 167 21.94 -1.77 -41.58
CA PRO A 167 21.88 -3.23 -41.40
C PRO A 167 23.27 -3.91 -41.29
N SER A 168 23.40 -5.22 -41.57
CA SER A 168 24.68 -5.95 -41.60
C SER A 168 25.71 -5.34 -42.59
N PRO A 169 27.02 -5.56 -42.40
CA PRO A 169 28.06 -5.08 -43.31
C PRO A 169 27.81 -5.48 -44.77
N GLY A 170 28.14 -4.59 -45.71
CA GLY A 170 27.92 -4.80 -47.14
C GLY A 170 26.50 -4.55 -47.65
N ILE A 171 25.55 -4.18 -46.79
CA ILE A 171 24.21 -3.71 -47.17
C ILE A 171 24.16 -2.19 -46.99
N ASP A 172 23.68 -1.49 -48.03
CA ASP A 172 23.55 -0.04 -48.04
C ASP A 172 22.32 0.40 -47.25
N LEU A 173 22.48 1.42 -46.41
CA LEU A 173 21.39 2.07 -45.68
C LEU A 173 20.94 3.32 -46.44
N LEU A 174 19.65 3.40 -46.75
CA LEU A 174 19.04 4.56 -47.41
C LEU A 174 18.23 5.34 -46.38
N ILE A 175 18.41 6.66 -46.33
CA ILE A 175 17.74 7.54 -45.37
C ILE A 175 17.09 8.68 -46.14
N GLN A 176 15.76 8.77 -46.08
CA GLN A 176 14.99 9.81 -46.78
C GLN A 176 14.74 11.02 -45.88
N SER A 177 14.40 10.80 -44.62
CA SER A 177 14.13 11.90 -43.69
C SER A 177 14.38 11.51 -42.24
N VAL A 178 14.82 12.47 -41.40
CA VAL A 178 14.94 12.28 -39.94
C VAL A 178 14.40 13.49 -39.18
N THR A 179 13.33 13.32 -38.42
CA THR A 179 12.75 14.39 -37.58
C THR A 179 12.88 14.07 -36.10
N ILE A 180 13.28 15.06 -35.32
CA ILE A 180 13.34 15.01 -33.85
C ILE A 180 12.64 16.26 -33.30
N HIS A 181 11.60 16.08 -32.49
CA HIS A 181 10.81 17.18 -31.92
C HIS A 181 10.67 17.03 -30.40
N SER A 182 10.74 18.15 -29.66
CA SER A 182 10.43 18.18 -28.23
C SER A 182 8.93 18.30 -27.98
N GLU A 183 8.37 17.48 -27.10
CA GLU A 183 7.04 17.74 -26.55
C GLU A 183 7.15 18.79 -25.42
N SER A 184 6.40 19.88 -25.51
CA SER A 184 6.25 20.85 -24.41
C SER A 184 5.39 20.27 -23.28
N GLU A 185 5.46 20.87 -22.09
CA GLU A 185 4.73 20.48 -20.86
C GLU A 185 3.29 19.97 -21.10
N PRO A 186 2.83 19.01 -20.28
CA PRO A 186 1.57 18.32 -20.52
C PRO A 186 0.40 19.29 -20.35
N GLU A 187 -0.25 19.64 -21.46
CA GLU A 187 -1.62 20.11 -21.41
C GLU A 187 -2.49 18.96 -20.90
N LEU A 188 -3.00 19.17 -19.67
CA LEU A 188 -4.18 18.52 -19.15
C LEU A 188 -5.30 18.67 -20.21
N ASP A 189 -5.98 17.55 -20.53
CA ASP A 189 -7.06 17.43 -21.53
C ASP A 189 -6.64 17.03 -22.95
N ARG A 190 -6.09 15.81 -23.06
CA ARG A 190 -6.42 14.85 -24.14
C ARG A 190 -5.98 13.46 -23.69
N VAL A 191 -6.93 12.63 -23.29
CA VAL A 191 -6.73 11.17 -23.20
C VAL A 191 -6.40 10.68 -24.61
N THR A 192 -5.11 10.51 -24.91
CA THR A 192 -4.66 9.93 -26.17
C THR A 192 -4.89 8.42 -26.13
N ALA A 193 -5.38 7.85 -27.23
CA ALA A 193 -5.67 6.43 -27.39
C ALA A 193 -4.51 5.45 -27.10
N GLU A 194 -3.30 5.94 -26.83
CA GLU A 194 -2.15 5.14 -26.40
C GLU A 194 -2.29 4.61 -24.97
N ASP A 195 -2.97 5.33 -24.05
CA ASP A 195 -3.16 4.87 -22.66
C ASP A 195 -4.18 3.71 -22.54
N GLU A 196 -5.05 3.53 -23.54
CA GLU A 196 -6.02 2.41 -23.59
C GLU A 196 -5.54 1.21 -24.41
N ALA A 197 -4.35 1.30 -25.04
CA ALA A 197 -3.85 0.28 -25.94
C ALA A 197 -3.46 -0.98 -25.17
N ASN A 198 -4.08 -2.10 -25.54
CA ASN A 198 -3.75 -3.41 -24.99
C ASN A 198 -2.32 -3.82 -25.40
N ILE A 199 -1.47 -4.16 -24.43
CA ILE A 199 -0.08 -4.58 -24.70
C ILE A 199 0.02 -6.05 -25.13
N VAL A 200 -0.99 -6.86 -24.79
CA VAL A 200 -1.12 -8.25 -25.23
C VAL A 200 -1.54 -8.27 -26.69
N VAL A 201 -0.80 -8.99 -27.53
CA VAL A 201 -1.12 -9.17 -28.94
C VAL A 201 -2.05 -10.37 -29.10
N ASN A 202 -3.00 -10.25 -30.02
CA ASN A 202 -4.00 -11.28 -30.31
C ASN A 202 -4.74 -11.75 -29.02
N PRO A 203 -5.38 -10.83 -28.29
CA PRO A 203 -5.93 -11.11 -26.96
C PRO A 203 -7.10 -12.10 -26.96
N ASN A 204 -7.79 -12.25 -28.09
CA ASN A 204 -8.99 -13.10 -28.25
C ASN A 204 -8.74 -14.31 -29.17
N PHE A 205 -7.48 -14.57 -29.55
CA PHE A 205 -7.09 -15.71 -30.39
C PHE A 205 -7.72 -15.74 -31.81
N GLU A 206 -8.28 -14.63 -32.28
CA GLU A 206 -8.90 -14.52 -33.62
C GLU A 206 -7.87 -14.67 -34.77
N ASP A 207 -6.60 -14.40 -34.49
CA ASP A 207 -5.47 -14.67 -35.39
C ASP A 207 -4.74 -15.98 -35.00
N GLY A 208 -5.50 -16.97 -34.53
CA GLY A 208 -4.97 -18.25 -34.05
C GLY A 208 -4.15 -18.12 -32.77
N LEU A 209 -3.07 -18.92 -32.65
CA LEU A 209 -2.18 -18.92 -31.48
C LEU A 209 -0.95 -18.01 -31.67
N ASN A 210 -0.99 -17.08 -32.63
CA ASN A 210 0.12 -16.17 -32.89
C ASN A 210 0.48 -15.36 -31.63
N ASN A 211 1.77 -15.35 -31.29
CA ASN A 211 2.38 -14.74 -30.08
C ASN A 211 2.03 -15.43 -28.74
N TRP A 212 1.22 -16.48 -28.77
CA TRP A 212 0.92 -17.30 -27.59
C TRP A 212 1.76 -18.57 -27.61
N SER A 213 2.19 -19.02 -26.42
CA SER A 213 2.89 -20.29 -26.26
C SER A 213 2.45 -21.01 -25.00
N GLY A 214 2.70 -22.32 -24.91
CA GLY A 214 2.52 -23.09 -23.70
C GLY A 214 3.77 -23.04 -22.81
N ARG A 215 3.58 -22.81 -21.52
CA ARG A 215 4.63 -22.90 -20.49
C ARG A 215 4.74 -24.36 -20.04
N SER A 216 5.61 -25.11 -20.71
CA SER A 216 5.80 -26.55 -20.48
C SER A 216 4.51 -27.37 -20.59
N CYS A 217 3.61 -26.95 -21.48
CA CYS A 217 2.37 -27.62 -21.85
C CYS A 217 2.06 -27.37 -23.33
N LYS A 218 1.04 -28.04 -23.86
CA LYS A 218 0.56 -27.81 -25.22
C LYS A 218 -0.56 -26.77 -25.19
N ILE A 219 -0.63 -25.92 -26.22
CA ILE A 219 -1.76 -25.03 -26.42
C ILE A 219 -2.54 -25.39 -27.68
N VAL A 220 -3.87 -25.40 -27.59
CA VAL A 220 -4.77 -25.79 -28.67
C VAL A 220 -5.89 -24.74 -28.81
N LEU A 221 -6.27 -24.44 -30.05
CA LEU A 221 -7.37 -23.53 -30.36
C LEU A 221 -8.67 -24.31 -30.56
N HIS A 222 -9.77 -23.81 -30.02
CA HIS A 222 -11.09 -24.43 -30.08
C HIS A 222 -12.17 -23.42 -30.48
N ASP A 223 -13.07 -23.81 -31.38
CA ASP A 223 -14.37 -23.15 -31.58
C ASP A 223 -15.43 -23.74 -30.63
N SER A 224 -15.24 -24.98 -30.18
CA SER A 224 -16.05 -25.65 -29.17
C SER A 224 -15.29 -26.83 -28.52
N MET A 225 -15.70 -27.23 -27.31
CA MET A 225 -15.24 -28.43 -26.61
C MET A 225 -16.42 -29.17 -25.94
N ALA A 226 -16.16 -30.41 -25.51
CA ALA A 226 -17.12 -31.27 -24.79
C ALA A 226 -18.47 -31.42 -25.52
N ASP A 227 -18.42 -31.83 -26.80
CA ASP A 227 -19.58 -32.00 -27.67
C ASP A 227 -20.45 -30.73 -27.80
N GLY A 228 -19.81 -29.56 -27.85
CA GLY A 228 -20.49 -28.27 -28.00
C GLY A 228 -21.02 -27.66 -26.70
N LYS A 229 -20.77 -28.28 -25.54
CA LYS A 229 -21.18 -27.73 -24.23
C LYS A 229 -20.30 -26.57 -23.77
N ILE A 230 -19.08 -26.47 -24.29
CA ILE A 230 -18.15 -25.38 -24.01
C ILE A 230 -17.95 -24.61 -25.30
N VAL A 231 -18.37 -23.35 -25.30
CA VAL A 231 -18.23 -22.41 -26.40
C VAL A 231 -17.51 -21.15 -25.89
N PRO A 232 -16.85 -20.37 -26.79
CA PRO A 232 -16.26 -19.09 -26.43
C PRO A 232 -17.29 -18.17 -25.74
N GLU A 233 -16.88 -17.49 -24.67
CA GLU A 233 -17.69 -16.43 -24.03
C GLU A 233 -17.87 -15.24 -24.99
N SER A 234 -16.81 -14.93 -25.73
CA SER A 234 -16.77 -13.89 -26.76
C SER A 234 -15.88 -14.32 -27.92
N GLY A 235 -16.08 -13.72 -29.11
CA GLY A 235 -15.33 -14.08 -30.31
C GLY A 235 -15.76 -15.41 -30.93
N LYS A 236 -14.89 -15.97 -31.78
CA LYS A 236 -15.15 -17.23 -32.51
C LYS A 236 -14.45 -18.43 -31.89
N VAL A 237 -13.40 -18.20 -31.10
CA VAL A 237 -12.50 -19.25 -30.60
C VAL A 237 -12.02 -18.94 -29.18
N PHE A 238 -11.47 -19.95 -28.51
CA PHE A 238 -10.71 -19.83 -27.27
C PHE A 238 -9.51 -20.78 -27.29
N ALA A 239 -8.49 -20.51 -26.47
CA ALA A 239 -7.33 -21.37 -26.34
C ALA A 239 -7.43 -22.25 -25.08
N SER A 240 -6.86 -23.45 -25.14
CA SER A 240 -6.69 -24.36 -24.00
C SER A 240 -5.21 -24.66 -23.77
N ALA A 241 -4.76 -24.66 -22.52
CA ALA A 241 -3.49 -25.27 -22.11
C ALA A 241 -3.76 -26.69 -21.64
N THR A 242 -3.31 -27.66 -22.42
CA THR A 242 -3.55 -29.09 -22.22
C THR A 242 -2.25 -29.82 -21.91
N GLU A 243 -2.35 -31.10 -21.52
CA GLU A 243 -1.17 -31.94 -21.21
C GLU A 243 -0.31 -31.33 -20.08
N ARG A 244 -0.96 -30.63 -19.13
CA ARG A 244 -0.31 -30.00 -17.98
C ARG A 244 0.16 -31.07 -16.99
N THR A 245 1.44 -31.07 -16.66
CA THR A 245 2.07 -32.04 -15.73
C THR A 245 2.37 -31.46 -14.35
N GLN A 246 2.33 -30.13 -14.25
CA GLN A 246 2.57 -29.35 -13.03
C GLN A 246 1.54 -28.21 -12.94
N ASN A 247 1.26 -27.75 -11.72
CA ASN A 247 0.31 -26.66 -11.47
C ASN A 247 0.76 -25.31 -12.06
N TRP A 248 2.06 -25.10 -12.27
CA TRP A 248 2.63 -23.90 -12.89
C TRP A 248 2.66 -23.92 -14.42
N ASN A 249 2.28 -25.04 -15.05
CA ASN A 249 2.14 -25.07 -16.50
C ASN A 249 0.93 -24.25 -16.93
N GLY A 250 0.99 -23.60 -18.10
CA GLY A 250 0.00 -22.57 -18.44
C GLY A 250 0.10 -21.97 -19.84
N ILE A 251 -0.84 -21.11 -20.20
CA ILE A 251 -0.80 -20.31 -21.44
C ILE A 251 -0.02 -19.02 -21.16
N GLN A 252 0.95 -18.65 -22.01
CA GLN A 252 1.82 -17.49 -21.79
C GLN A 252 2.02 -16.62 -23.03
N GLN A 253 2.33 -15.35 -22.81
CA GLN A 253 2.80 -14.41 -23.83
C GLN A 253 3.95 -13.55 -23.28
N GLU A 254 4.98 -13.34 -24.11
CA GLU A 254 6.08 -12.43 -23.81
C GLU A 254 5.67 -10.98 -24.10
N ILE A 255 5.85 -10.11 -23.10
CA ILE A 255 5.50 -8.68 -23.13
C ILE A 255 6.72 -7.78 -22.89
N THR A 256 7.93 -8.33 -23.06
CA THR A 256 9.20 -7.60 -22.99
C THR A 256 9.16 -6.35 -23.86
N GLY A 257 9.60 -5.20 -23.32
CA GLY A 257 9.62 -3.91 -24.02
C GLY A 257 8.26 -3.22 -24.17
N LYS A 258 7.16 -3.86 -23.76
CA LYS A 258 5.81 -3.26 -23.78
C LYS A 258 5.33 -2.80 -22.41
N VAL A 259 6.09 -3.13 -21.36
CA VAL A 259 5.84 -2.71 -19.99
C VAL A 259 6.91 -1.70 -19.58
N GLN A 260 6.46 -0.60 -19.02
CA GLN A 260 7.27 0.50 -18.51
C GLN A 260 7.47 0.34 -17.00
N ARG A 261 8.67 0.68 -16.55
CA ARG A 261 9.02 0.73 -15.14
C ARG A 261 8.20 1.79 -14.41
N LYS A 262 7.83 1.54 -13.16
CA LYS A 262 7.05 2.43 -12.28
C LYS A 262 5.70 2.87 -12.84
N ARG A 263 5.14 2.09 -13.77
CA ARG A 263 3.81 2.30 -14.33
C ARG A 263 2.90 1.12 -14.03
N VAL A 264 1.68 1.39 -13.59
CA VAL A 264 0.74 0.33 -13.21
C VAL A 264 0.01 -0.19 -14.45
N TYR A 265 -0.11 -1.51 -14.52
CA TYR A 265 -0.88 -2.21 -15.54
C TYR A 265 -1.99 -3.02 -14.89
N GLU A 266 -3.11 -3.13 -15.58
CA GLU A 266 -4.23 -3.98 -15.21
C GLU A 266 -4.33 -5.13 -16.21
N ALA A 267 -4.22 -6.36 -15.71
CA ALA A 267 -4.41 -7.58 -16.46
C ALA A 267 -5.83 -8.10 -16.23
N THR A 268 -6.54 -8.41 -17.32
CA THR A 268 -7.87 -9.02 -17.28
C THR A 268 -7.90 -10.24 -18.20
N ALA A 269 -8.30 -11.39 -17.66
CA ALA A 269 -8.46 -12.63 -18.39
C ALA A 269 -9.84 -13.25 -18.16
N VAL A 270 -10.38 -13.93 -19.15
CA VAL A 270 -11.62 -14.72 -19.05
C VAL A 270 -11.26 -16.19 -19.11
N VAL A 271 -11.38 -16.88 -17.98
CA VAL A 271 -10.84 -18.24 -17.78
C VAL A 271 -11.92 -19.23 -17.37
N ARG A 272 -11.69 -20.50 -17.72
CA ARG A 272 -12.50 -21.65 -17.30
C ARG A 272 -11.57 -22.85 -17.14
N ILE A 273 -11.95 -23.85 -16.35
CA ILE A 273 -11.18 -25.11 -16.27
C ILE A 273 -11.95 -26.26 -16.92
N TYR A 274 -11.24 -27.31 -17.31
CA TYR A 274 -11.87 -28.52 -17.83
C TYR A 274 -11.01 -29.77 -17.61
N GLY A 275 -11.64 -30.92 -17.39
CA GLY A 275 -10.96 -32.21 -17.31
C GLY A 275 -10.62 -32.69 -15.89
N ASN A 276 -10.13 -33.93 -15.81
CA ASN A 276 -9.65 -34.59 -14.59
C ASN A 276 -10.64 -34.67 -13.41
N ASN A 277 -11.95 -34.64 -13.66
CA ASN A 277 -13.00 -34.61 -12.63
C ASN A 277 -12.86 -33.47 -11.61
N VAL A 278 -12.19 -32.38 -11.99
CA VAL A 278 -12.04 -31.18 -11.15
C VAL A 278 -13.16 -30.20 -11.49
N THR A 279 -14.04 -29.93 -10.53
CA THR A 279 -15.19 -29.03 -10.70
C THR A 279 -14.89 -27.58 -10.32
N THR A 280 -13.88 -27.38 -9.47
CA THR A 280 -13.39 -26.07 -9.05
C THR A 280 -11.89 -26.12 -8.79
N ALA A 281 -11.17 -25.07 -9.19
CA ALA A 281 -9.76 -24.91 -8.88
C ALA A 281 -9.34 -23.44 -8.94
N SER A 282 -8.31 -23.09 -8.17
CA SER A 282 -7.65 -21.79 -8.29
C SER A 282 -6.97 -21.65 -9.65
N VAL A 283 -7.26 -20.56 -10.34
CA VAL A 283 -6.55 -20.09 -11.54
C VAL A 283 -5.92 -18.74 -11.22
N GLN A 284 -4.66 -18.56 -11.58
CA GLN A 284 -3.86 -17.38 -11.26
C GLN A 284 -3.21 -16.82 -12.52
N ALA A 285 -3.16 -15.49 -12.64
CA ALA A 285 -2.24 -14.83 -13.56
C ALA A 285 -0.96 -14.44 -12.83
N THR A 286 0.17 -14.73 -13.46
CA THR A 286 1.50 -14.49 -12.90
C THR A 286 2.38 -13.80 -13.93
N LEU A 287 3.20 -12.87 -13.45
CA LEU A 287 4.26 -12.22 -14.22
C LEU A 287 5.59 -12.85 -13.85
N TRP A 288 6.28 -13.44 -14.82
CA TRP A 288 7.66 -13.85 -14.70
C TRP A 288 8.57 -12.75 -15.26
N VAL A 289 9.48 -12.28 -14.43
CA VAL A 289 10.39 -11.16 -14.72
C VAL A 289 11.81 -11.65 -14.56
N GLN A 290 12.62 -11.51 -15.60
CA GLN A 290 14.05 -11.78 -15.54
C GLN A 290 14.83 -10.48 -15.44
N ASN A 291 15.52 -10.30 -14.32
CA ASN A 291 16.34 -9.12 -14.08
C ASN A 291 17.65 -9.16 -14.90
N PRO A 292 18.35 -8.02 -15.09
CA PRO A 292 19.59 -7.97 -15.88
C PRO A 292 20.72 -8.84 -15.30
N ASN A 293 20.65 -9.17 -14.01
CA ASN A 293 21.55 -10.10 -13.33
C ASN A 293 21.11 -11.58 -13.46
N GLN A 294 20.14 -11.89 -14.34
CA GLN A 294 19.57 -13.22 -14.56
C GLN A 294 18.83 -13.82 -13.35
N ARG A 295 18.49 -13.02 -12.32
CA ARG A 295 17.59 -13.47 -11.25
C ARG A 295 16.15 -13.44 -11.76
N ASP A 296 15.46 -14.55 -11.61
CA ASP A 296 14.04 -14.67 -11.91
C ASP A 296 13.19 -14.17 -10.73
N GLN A 297 12.12 -13.46 -11.04
CA GLN A 297 11.10 -13.01 -10.09
C GLN A 297 9.72 -13.42 -10.62
N TYR A 298 8.84 -13.86 -9.71
CA TYR A 298 7.47 -14.27 -10.01
C TYR A 298 6.53 -13.37 -9.22
N ILE A 299 5.68 -12.61 -9.91
CA ILE A 299 4.74 -11.66 -9.33
C ILE A 299 3.33 -12.18 -9.62
N GLY A 300 2.64 -12.66 -8.59
CA GLY A 300 1.22 -12.99 -8.71
C GLY A 300 0.41 -11.71 -8.93
N ILE A 301 -0.44 -11.71 -9.96
CA ILE A 301 -1.26 -10.55 -10.32
C ILE A 301 -2.64 -10.66 -9.68
N SER A 302 -3.29 -11.82 -9.84
CA SER A 302 -4.59 -12.13 -9.22
C SER A 302 -4.90 -13.62 -9.34
N THR A 303 -5.71 -14.11 -8.41
CA THR A 303 -6.19 -15.51 -8.38
C THR A 303 -7.71 -15.53 -8.27
N VAL A 304 -8.36 -16.45 -8.98
CA VAL A 304 -9.82 -16.67 -8.93
C VAL A 304 -10.13 -18.16 -8.78
N GLN A 305 -11.26 -18.49 -8.15
CA GLN A 305 -11.81 -19.86 -8.21
C GLN A 305 -12.55 -20.03 -9.54
N ALA A 306 -11.94 -20.77 -10.47
CA ALA A 306 -12.56 -21.12 -11.74
C ALA A 306 -13.31 -22.45 -11.62
N THR A 307 -14.38 -22.60 -12.41
CA THR A 307 -15.20 -23.82 -12.41
C THR A 307 -15.18 -24.51 -13.77
N ASP A 308 -15.64 -25.75 -13.81
CA ASP A 308 -15.82 -26.50 -15.05
C ASP A 308 -17.12 -26.12 -15.79
N LYS A 309 -17.93 -25.19 -15.27
CA LYS A 309 -19.27 -24.86 -15.77
C LYS A 309 -19.35 -23.51 -16.46
N GLU A 310 -18.76 -22.48 -15.88
CA GLU A 310 -18.91 -21.09 -16.30
C GLU A 310 -17.56 -20.42 -16.51
N TRP A 311 -17.53 -19.44 -17.43
CA TRP A 311 -16.38 -18.55 -17.59
C TRP A 311 -16.34 -17.56 -16.42
N VAL A 312 -15.14 -17.31 -15.90
CA VAL A 312 -14.93 -16.36 -14.80
C VAL A 312 -13.89 -15.32 -15.18
N HIS A 313 -14.10 -14.09 -14.70
CA HIS A 313 -13.15 -13.00 -14.88
C HIS A 313 -12.05 -13.07 -13.82
N LEU A 314 -10.81 -13.09 -14.29
CA LEU A 314 -9.61 -12.91 -13.50
C LEU A 314 -9.09 -11.49 -13.77
N LYS A 315 -8.95 -10.68 -12.73
CA LYS A 315 -8.57 -9.26 -12.86
C LYS A 315 -7.60 -8.88 -11.76
N GLY A 316 -6.49 -8.24 -12.10
CA GLY A 316 -5.51 -7.76 -11.13
C GLY A 316 -4.56 -6.71 -11.69
N LYS A 317 -3.87 -6.00 -10.80
CA LYS A 317 -2.90 -4.95 -11.15
C LYS A 317 -1.48 -5.41 -10.86
N PHE A 318 -0.52 -4.93 -11.65
CA PHE A 318 0.90 -5.14 -11.39
C PHE A 318 1.73 -3.91 -11.78
N LEU A 319 2.95 -3.86 -11.26
CA LEU A 319 3.92 -2.81 -11.45
C LEU A 319 5.32 -3.45 -11.57
N LEU A 320 6.16 -2.91 -12.44
CA LEU A 320 7.59 -3.29 -12.50
C LEU A 320 8.45 -2.16 -11.92
N ASN A 321 9.18 -2.46 -10.84
CA ASN A 321 10.04 -1.47 -10.19
C ASN A 321 11.43 -1.38 -10.83
N GLY A 322 11.98 -2.52 -11.26
CA GLY A 322 13.29 -2.63 -11.88
C GLY A 322 13.24 -2.62 -13.41
N SER A 323 14.42 -2.50 -14.04
CA SER A 323 14.56 -2.79 -15.47
C SER A 323 14.52 -4.31 -15.66
N ALA A 324 13.68 -4.80 -16.57
CA ALA A 324 13.58 -6.22 -16.87
C ALA A 324 14.25 -6.52 -18.22
N SER A 325 15.08 -7.56 -18.26
CA SER A 325 15.63 -8.08 -19.51
C SER A 325 14.59 -8.91 -20.28
N ARG A 326 13.66 -9.53 -19.55
CA ARG A 326 12.57 -10.32 -20.12
C ARG A 326 11.35 -10.29 -19.20
N VAL A 327 10.15 -10.20 -19.79
CA VAL A 327 8.88 -10.20 -19.06
C VAL A 327 7.86 -11.08 -19.77
N VAL A 328 7.34 -12.08 -19.07
CA VAL A 328 6.31 -13.00 -19.57
C VAL A 328 5.13 -12.99 -18.62
N ILE A 329 3.93 -12.83 -19.17
CA ILE A 329 2.68 -12.98 -18.44
C ILE A 329 2.03 -14.31 -18.79
N TYR A 330 1.52 -15.03 -17.80
CA TYR A 330 0.94 -16.35 -18.01
C TYR A 330 -0.14 -16.71 -17.00
N VAL A 331 -1.00 -17.68 -17.35
CA VAL A 331 -2.09 -18.20 -16.51
C VAL A 331 -1.77 -19.62 -16.05
N GLU A 332 -1.84 -19.87 -14.75
CA GLU A 332 -1.50 -21.14 -14.09
C GLU A 332 -2.50 -21.50 -12.97
N GLY A 333 -2.24 -22.56 -12.20
CA GLY A 333 -2.93 -22.80 -10.92
C GLY A 333 -3.57 -24.19 -10.74
N PRO A 334 -4.47 -24.66 -11.64
CA PRO A 334 -5.22 -25.90 -11.39
C PRO A 334 -4.31 -27.13 -11.30
N PRO A 335 -4.74 -28.21 -10.62
CA PRO A 335 -3.96 -29.44 -10.48
C PRO A 335 -3.49 -30.01 -11.83
N PRO A 336 -2.35 -30.74 -11.85
CA PRO A 336 -1.89 -31.47 -13.05
C PRO A 336 -3.01 -32.29 -13.70
N GLY A 337 -3.04 -32.32 -15.03
CA GLY A 337 -4.08 -33.00 -15.82
C GLY A 337 -5.39 -32.21 -16.00
N THR A 338 -5.56 -31.06 -15.33
CA THR A 338 -6.70 -30.16 -15.54
C THR A 338 -6.32 -29.09 -16.56
N ASP A 339 -7.11 -28.93 -17.61
CA ASP A 339 -6.87 -27.92 -18.65
C ASP A 339 -7.27 -26.53 -18.16
N ILE A 340 -6.51 -25.51 -18.60
CA ILE A 340 -6.88 -24.09 -18.43
C ILE A 340 -7.41 -23.61 -19.77
N LEU A 341 -8.66 -23.16 -19.79
CA LEU A 341 -9.28 -22.54 -20.95
C LEU A 341 -9.21 -21.01 -20.80
N LEU A 342 -8.83 -20.31 -21.87
CA LEU A 342 -8.66 -18.87 -21.91
C LEU A 342 -9.38 -18.32 -23.13
N ASN A 343 -10.46 -17.56 -22.91
CA ASN A 343 -11.22 -16.93 -23.98
C ASN A 343 -10.60 -15.59 -24.41
N SER A 344 -10.19 -14.78 -23.45
CA SER A 344 -9.49 -13.52 -23.71
C SER A 344 -8.46 -13.19 -22.64
N PHE A 345 -7.42 -12.46 -23.01
CA PHE A 345 -6.44 -11.87 -22.08
C PHE A 345 -6.02 -10.49 -22.58
N THR A 346 -6.31 -9.46 -21.79
CA THR A 346 -5.85 -8.10 -22.03
C THR A 346 -4.95 -7.61 -20.89
N VAL A 347 -4.00 -6.75 -21.23
CA VAL A 347 -3.21 -5.97 -20.28
C VAL A 347 -3.17 -4.54 -20.78
N LYS A 348 -3.60 -3.59 -19.96
CA LYS A 348 -3.64 -2.17 -20.29
C LYS A 348 -2.99 -1.36 -19.18
N HIS A 349 -2.69 -0.09 -19.43
CA HIS A 349 -2.40 0.80 -18.33
C HIS A 349 -3.59 0.85 -17.37
N ALA A 350 -3.32 0.74 -16.08
CA ALA A 350 -4.37 0.87 -15.10
C ALA A 350 -4.83 2.33 -15.07
N GLU A 351 -6.15 2.53 -15.08
CA GLU A 351 -6.71 3.87 -14.93
C GLU A 351 -6.28 4.46 -13.57
N LYS A 352 -5.75 5.68 -13.60
CA LYS A 352 -5.50 6.46 -12.38
C LYS A 352 -6.84 6.99 -11.88
N ILE A 353 -7.35 6.37 -10.83
CA ILE A 353 -8.54 6.87 -10.15
C ILE A 353 -8.18 8.24 -9.54
N PRO A 354 -8.90 9.32 -9.89
CA PRO A 354 -8.66 10.63 -9.29
C PRO A 354 -8.84 10.56 -7.77
N PRO A 355 -8.05 11.32 -7.00
CA PRO A 355 -8.23 11.40 -5.55
C PRO A 355 -9.67 11.77 -5.17
N SER A 356 -10.19 11.13 -4.13
CA SER A 356 -11.52 11.48 -3.60
C SER A 356 -11.52 12.91 -3.06
N PRO A 357 -12.55 13.73 -3.32
CA PRO A 357 -12.61 15.06 -2.74
C PRO A 357 -12.76 15.00 -1.20
N PRO A 358 -12.34 16.06 -0.49
CA PRO A 358 -12.60 16.19 0.93
C PRO A 358 -14.10 16.09 1.22
N PRO A 359 -14.51 15.27 2.21
CA PRO A 359 -15.91 15.19 2.64
C PRO A 359 -16.45 16.56 3.10
N SER A 360 -17.62 16.94 2.62
CA SER A 360 -18.35 18.11 3.15
C SER A 360 -19.23 17.67 4.32
N ILE A 361 -18.91 18.14 5.52
CA ILE A 361 -19.62 17.79 6.76
C ILE A 361 -20.24 19.05 7.35
N GLU A 362 -21.55 19.19 7.22
CA GLU A 362 -22.29 20.34 7.76
C GLU A 362 -22.99 20.02 9.09
N ASN A 363 -22.78 20.91 10.07
CA ASN A 363 -23.43 20.89 11.39
C ASN A 363 -23.38 19.51 12.07
N PRO A 364 -22.19 18.92 12.31
CA PRO A 364 -22.05 17.50 12.68
C PRO A 364 -22.78 17.08 13.96
N ALA A 365 -23.15 18.03 14.83
CA ALA A 365 -23.84 17.77 16.11
C ALA A 365 -23.12 16.72 16.97
N PHE A 366 -21.80 16.90 17.14
CA PHE A 366 -20.97 15.99 17.93
C PHE A 366 -21.51 15.79 19.35
N GLY A 367 -21.49 14.55 19.82
CA GLY A 367 -21.97 14.17 21.15
C GLY A 367 -23.50 14.16 21.32
N VAL A 368 -24.27 14.53 20.29
CA VAL A 368 -25.73 14.47 20.35
C VAL A 368 -26.22 13.08 19.96
N ASN A 369 -26.94 12.41 20.88
CA ASN A 369 -27.52 11.11 20.62
C ASN A 369 -28.57 11.20 19.50
N ILE A 370 -28.45 10.35 18.47
CA ILE A 370 -29.37 10.33 17.33
C ILE A 370 -30.68 9.57 17.62
N LEU A 371 -30.72 8.84 18.74
CA LEU A 371 -31.88 8.06 19.15
C LEU A 371 -32.90 8.89 19.90
N THR A 372 -34.16 8.51 19.73
CA THR A 372 -35.27 9.08 20.52
C THR A 372 -35.53 8.24 21.75
N ASN A 373 -35.93 8.87 22.86
CA ASN A 373 -36.28 8.18 24.11
C ASN A 373 -35.24 7.14 24.59
N SER A 374 -33.94 7.42 24.45
CA SER A 374 -32.86 6.56 24.95
C SER A 374 -32.76 6.57 26.48
N HIS A 375 -33.27 7.62 27.12
CA HIS A 375 -33.32 7.78 28.58
C HIS A 375 -34.54 7.12 29.23
N LEU A 376 -35.57 6.72 28.47
CA LEU A 376 -36.79 6.05 28.97
C LEU A 376 -37.51 6.84 30.09
N SER A 377 -37.64 8.16 29.91
CA SER A 377 -38.12 9.08 30.95
C SER A 377 -39.62 8.98 31.24
N ASP A 378 -40.43 8.43 30.32
CA ASP A 378 -41.90 8.45 30.38
C ASP A 378 -42.58 7.08 30.64
N ASP A 379 -41.82 6.06 31.06
CA ASP A 379 -42.30 4.67 31.29
C ASP A 379 -42.82 3.96 30.03
N THR A 380 -42.59 4.52 28.84
CA THR A 380 -43.03 3.93 27.57
C THR A 380 -41.85 3.50 26.70
N THR A 381 -42.13 2.59 25.76
CA THR A 381 -41.21 2.28 24.66
C THR A 381 -41.36 3.24 23.49
N ASN A 382 -41.88 4.46 23.69
CA ASN A 382 -42.09 5.44 22.61
C ASN A 382 -40.80 5.61 21.78
N GLY A 383 -40.92 5.52 20.45
CA GLY A 383 -39.79 5.55 19.51
C GLY A 383 -39.14 4.19 19.24
N TRP A 384 -39.33 3.21 20.12
CA TRP A 384 -38.84 1.84 19.96
C TRP A 384 -39.92 0.89 19.46
N PHE A 385 -39.56 -0.03 18.59
CA PHE A 385 -40.44 -1.10 18.13
C PHE A 385 -39.76 -2.47 18.21
N PRO A 386 -40.53 -3.56 18.39
CA PRO A 386 -39.98 -4.91 18.32
C PRO A 386 -39.58 -5.24 16.87
N LEU A 387 -38.32 -5.59 16.67
CA LEU A 387 -37.88 -6.22 15.43
C LEU A 387 -38.22 -7.71 15.51
N GLY A 388 -39.24 -8.13 14.76
CA GLY A 388 -39.80 -9.48 14.82
C GLY A 388 -40.88 -9.62 15.90
N ASN A 389 -41.26 -10.86 16.23
CA ASN A 389 -42.43 -11.15 17.08
C ASN A 389 -42.12 -11.15 18.59
N CYS A 390 -41.13 -10.38 19.04
CA CYS A 390 -40.84 -10.22 20.48
C CYS A 390 -41.74 -9.16 21.14
N THR A 391 -41.78 -9.15 22.47
CA THR A 391 -42.53 -8.15 23.25
C THR A 391 -41.54 -7.19 23.91
N LEU A 392 -41.80 -5.87 23.82
CA LEU A 392 -41.02 -4.86 24.51
C LEU A 392 -41.81 -4.27 25.68
N SER A 393 -41.16 -4.09 26.83
CA SER A 393 -41.69 -3.34 27.98
C SER A 393 -40.57 -2.52 28.65
N VAL A 394 -40.92 -1.60 29.55
CA VAL A 394 -39.96 -0.83 30.35
C VAL A 394 -39.97 -1.36 31.79
N ALA A 395 -38.78 -1.50 32.38
CA ALA A 395 -38.59 -1.90 33.76
C ALA A 395 -37.44 -1.13 34.43
N GLU A 396 -37.34 -1.19 35.75
CA GLU A 396 -36.28 -0.52 36.55
C GLU A 396 -35.17 -1.48 36.98
N GLY A 397 -33.99 -0.94 37.27
CA GLY A 397 -32.83 -1.70 37.79
C GLY A 397 -31.59 -1.65 36.89
N SER A 398 -31.54 -0.71 35.93
CA SER A 398 -30.33 -0.46 35.14
C SER A 398 -29.34 0.46 35.87
N PRO A 399 -28.08 0.52 35.42
CA PRO A 399 -27.14 1.53 35.88
C PRO A 399 -27.69 2.95 35.65
N ARG A 400 -27.40 3.86 36.60
CA ARG A 400 -27.70 5.29 36.50
C ARG A 400 -26.55 6.11 35.89
N ILE A 401 -25.47 5.44 35.50
CA ILE A 401 -24.30 6.04 34.86
C ILE A 401 -24.28 5.70 33.37
N LEU A 402 -23.78 6.61 32.54
CA LEU A 402 -23.47 6.24 31.16
C LEU A 402 -22.45 5.09 31.11
N PRO A 403 -22.51 4.27 30.06
CA PRO A 403 -21.40 3.36 29.74
C PRO A 403 -20.06 4.13 29.74
N PRO A 404 -19.01 3.61 30.41
CA PRO A 404 -17.71 4.28 30.51
C PRO A 404 -17.17 4.86 29.20
N MET A 405 -17.23 4.12 28.10
CA MET A 405 -16.72 4.58 26.80
C MET A 405 -17.49 5.81 26.28
N ALA A 406 -18.81 5.87 26.48
CA ALA A 406 -19.60 7.04 26.12
C ALA A 406 -19.34 8.22 27.06
N ARG A 407 -19.21 7.97 28.37
CA ARG A 407 -18.85 9.01 29.35
C ARG A 407 -17.54 9.68 28.98
N ASP A 408 -16.54 8.92 28.55
CA ASP A 408 -15.21 9.46 28.26
C ASP A 408 -15.20 10.31 26.98
N SER A 409 -16.12 10.04 26.04
CA SER A 409 -16.35 10.89 24.86
C SER A 409 -17.20 12.13 25.15
N LEU A 410 -18.25 11.99 25.96
CA LEU A 410 -19.25 13.04 26.19
C LEU A 410 -18.89 13.97 27.36
N GLY A 411 -18.06 13.50 28.30
CA GLY A 411 -17.72 14.21 29.51
C GLY A 411 -18.85 14.24 30.55
N PRO A 412 -18.99 15.34 31.32
CA PRO A 412 -20.06 15.50 32.30
C PRO A 412 -21.44 15.35 31.64
N HIS A 413 -22.30 14.53 32.24
CA HIS A 413 -23.61 14.17 31.71
C HIS A 413 -24.65 14.03 32.83
N GLU A 414 -25.92 14.11 32.48
CA GLU A 414 -27.02 13.82 33.40
C GLU A 414 -27.12 12.32 33.68
N PRO A 415 -27.43 11.90 34.92
CA PRO A 415 -27.62 10.49 35.25
C PRO A 415 -28.70 9.83 34.38
N LEU A 416 -28.48 8.57 34.02
CA LEU A 416 -29.51 7.74 33.40
C LEU A 416 -30.70 7.52 34.36
N SER A 417 -31.88 7.27 33.79
CA SER A 417 -33.13 7.10 34.55
C SER A 417 -33.12 5.90 35.51
N GLY A 418 -32.24 4.92 35.29
CA GLY A 418 -32.25 3.63 35.97
C GLY A 418 -33.25 2.64 35.37
N ARG A 419 -33.83 2.95 34.21
CA ARG A 419 -34.79 2.13 33.47
C ARG A 419 -34.13 1.47 32.25
N TYR A 420 -34.70 0.34 31.82
CA TYR A 420 -34.28 -0.42 30.65
C TYR A 420 -35.47 -0.93 29.84
N ILE A 421 -35.22 -1.19 28.56
CA ILE A 421 -36.15 -1.95 27.71
C ILE A 421 -35.91 -3.43 27.95
N LEU A 422 -36.97 -4.14 28.30
CA LEU A 422 -37.01 -5.59 28.40
C LEU A 422 -37.62 -6.15 27.10
N ALA A 423 -36.87 -7.02 26.41
CA ALA A 423 -37.36 -7.76 25.26
C ALA A 423 -37.55 -9.24 25.63
N THR A 424 -38.79 -9.71 25.64
CA THR A 424 -39.19 -11.09 25.96
C THR A 424 -39.83 -11.77 24.75
N ASN A 425 -40.16 -13.07 24.87
CA ASN A 425 -40.79 -13.88 23.81
C ASN A 425 -39.98 -13.90 22.50
N ARG A 426 -38.66 -13.77 22.60
CA ARG A 426 -37.74 -13.80 21.45
C ARG A 426 -37.61 -15.23 20.92
N THR A 427 -38.00 -15.50 19.69
CA THR A 427 -37.89 -16.84 19.08
C THR A 427 -36.71 -16.99 18.12
N GLN A 428 -36.01 -15.89 17.83
CA GLN A 428 -34.82 -15.85 16.97
C GLN A 428 -33.79 -14.89 17.57
N THR A 429 -32.51 -15.10 17.27
CA THR A 429 -31.40 -14.29 17.81
C THR A 429 -31.43 -12.84 17.37
N TRP A 430 -31.91 -12.55 16.15
CA TRP A 430 -31.99 -11.20 15.60
C TRP A 430 -33.14 -10.36 16.17
N MET A 431 -34.06 -10.96 16.94
CA MET A 431 -35.20 -10.24 17.52
C MET A 431 -34.76 -9.37 18.69
N GLY A 432 -35.32 -8.17 18.81
CA GLY A 432 -35.03 -7.25 19.91
C GLY A 432 -35.54 -5.83 19.66
N PRO A 433 -35.17 -4.85 20.50
CA PRO A 433 -35.61 -3.48 20.35
C PRO A 433 -34.90 -2.78 19.20
N ALA A 434 -35.65 -2.00 18.41
CA ALA A 434 -35.15 -1.30 17.22
C ALA A 434 -35.68 0.14 17.10
N GLN A 435 -34.91 0.99 16.39
CA GLN A 435 -35.33 2.32 15.91
C GLN A 435 -34.91 2.54 14.45
N ILE A 436 -35.69 3.33 13.71
CA ILE A 436 -35.30 3.82 12.38
C ILE A 436 -34.44 5.07 12.57
N ILE A 437 -33.28 5.10 11.93
CA ILE A 437 -32.30 6.20 12.04
C ILE A 437 -31.93 6.81 10.69
N THR A 438 -32.58 6.41 9.59
CA THR A 438 -32.28 6.86 8.21
C THR A 438 -32.02 8.37 8.12
N ASP A 439 -32.96 9.19 8.61
CA ASP A 439 -32.91 10.65 8.48
C ASP A 439 -32.00 11.33 9.52
N LYS A 440 -31.37 10.54 10.40
CA LYS A 440 -30.46 11.01 11.46
C LYS A 440 -29.00 10.78 11.13
N LEU A 441 -28.72 9.90 10.16
CA LEU A 441 -27.38 9.58 9.71
C LEU A 441 -26.84 10.70 8.82
N LYS A 442 -25.58 11.07 9.07
CA LYS A 442 -24.82 11.99 8.23
C LYS A 442 -23.63 11.24 7.66
N LEU A 443 -23.35 11.49 6.39
CA LEU A 443 -22.27 10.83 5.70
C LEU A 443 -20.92 11.22 6.31
N PHE A 444 -19.98 10.28 6.25
CA PHE A 444 -18.57 10.44 6.61
C PHE A 444 -18.28 10.72 8.09
N LEU A 445 -19.31 10.88 8.93
CA LEU A 445 -19.13 10.94 10.38
C LEU A 445 -18.89 9.54 10.96
N THR A 446 -17.89 9.42 11.82
CA THR A 446 -17.74 8.26 12.71
C THR A 446 -18.72 8.38 13.85
N TYR A 447 -19.58 7.39 14.01
CA TYR A 447 -20.50 7.29 15.13
C TYR A 447 -19.95 6.32 16.16
N GLN A 448 -19.99 6.72 17.42
CA GLN A 448 -19.79 5.83 18.55
C GLN A 448 -21.12 5.22 18.97
N ILE A 449 -21.09 3.94 19.28
CA ILE A 449 -22.17 3.20 19.92
C ILE A 449 -21.71 2.84 21.34
N SER A 450 -22.57 3.08 22.32
CA SER A 450 -22.34 2.56 23.67
C SER A 450 -23.66 2.25 24.37
N VAL A 451 -23.75 1.09 25.03
CA VAL A 451 -24.97 0.64 25.69
C VAL A 451 -24.71 -0.31 26.84
N TRP A 452 -25.58 -0.28 27.84
CA TRP A 452 -25.65 -1.31 28.86
C TRP A 452 -26.60 -2.43 28.42
N VAL A 453 -26.11 -3.67 28.46
CA VAL A 453 -26.92 -4.86 28.18
C VAL A 453 -26.83 -5.87 29.32
N LYS A 454 -27.91 -6.63 29.51
CA LYS A 454 -27.98 -7.76 30.43
C LYS A 454 -28.90 -8.82 29.83
N VAL A 455 -28.70 -10.08 30.20
CA VAL A 455 -29.53 -11.21 29.77
C VAL A 455 -30.31 -11.80 30.94
N GLY A 456 -31.41 -12.49 30.63
CA GLY A 456 -32.21 -13.20 31.63
C GLY A 456 -31.40 -14.19 32.47
N SER A 457 -31.81 -14.40 33.73
CA SER A 457 -31.13 -15.31 34.66
C SER A 457 -31.23 -16.78 34.22
N GLY A 458 -30.29 -17.62 34.68
CA GLY A 458 -30.31 -19.07 34.40
C GLY A 458 -29.69 -19.48 33.06
N ILE A 459 -28.80 -18.66 32.50
CA ILE A 459 -28.02 -19.03 31.33
C ILE A 459 -27.02 -20.14 31.66
N ASN A 460 -26.92 -21.15 30.78
CA ASN A 460 -26.02 -22.30 30.94
C ASN A 460 -24.82 -22.27 29.97
N SER A 461 -24.72 -21.21 29.16
CA SER A 461 -23.65 -21.02 28.17
C SER A 461 -23.44 -19.53 27.90
N PRO A 462 -22.26 -19.11 27.43
CA PRO A 462 -22.01 -17.72 27.06
C PRO A 462 -23.00 -17.24 25.98
N GLN A 463 -23.45 -15.99 26.11
CA GLN A 463 -24.43 -15.38 25.24
C GLN A 463 -23.85 -14.17 24.51
N ASN A 464 -23.82 -14.20 23.18
CA ASN A 464 -23.44 -13.03 22.40
C ASN A 464 -24.61 -12.05 22.29
N VAL A 465 -24.35 -10.77 22.60
CA VAL A 465 -25.28 -9.66 22.43
C VAL A 465 -24.59 -8.58 21.60
N ASN A 466 -25.30 -8.03 20.62
CA ASN A 466 -24.75 -7.14 19.61
C ASN A 466 -25.69 -5.98 19.30
N VAL A 467 -25.14 -4.77 19.15
CA VAL A 467 -25.84 -3.66 18.48
C VAL A 467 -25.58 -3.78 16.98
N ALA A 468 -26.63 -3.93 16.19
CA ALA A 468 -26.56 -4.09 14.75
C ALA A 468 -27.20 -2.90 14.02
N LEU A 469 -26.68 -2.57 12.85
CA LEU A 469 -27.35 -1.69 11.91
C LEU A 469 -27.78 -2.46 10.66
N GLY A 470 -29.02 -2.24 10.24
CA GLY A 470 -29.52 -2.67 8.94
C GLY A 470 -29.55 -1.49 7.98
N ILE A 471 -28.60 -1.43 7.05
CA ILE A 471 -28.41 -0.36 6.07
C ILE A 471 -28.72 -0.92 4.69
N ASP A 472 -29.86 -0.55 4.11
CA ASP A 472 -30.30 -1.03 2.78
C ASP A 472 -30.27 -2.56 2.61
N GLY A 473 -30.59 -3.28 3.70
CA GLY A 473 -30.58 -4.75 3.74
C GLY A 473 -29.20 -5.36 4.01
N GLN A 474 -28.15 -4.54 4.12
CA GLN A 474 -26.83 -4.96 4.57
C GLN A 474 -26.71 -4.82 6.08
N TRP A 475 -25.98 -5.76 6.69
CA TRP A 475 -25.69 -5.75 8.12
C TRP A 475 -24.38 -5.03 8.37
N VAL A 476 -24.37 -4.12 9.35
CA VAL A 476 -23.16 -3.45 9.85
C VAL A 476 -23.06 -3.74 11.35
N ASN A 477 -21.88 -4.19 11.78
CA ASN A 477 -21.58 -4.41 13.20
C ASN A 477 -21.47 -3.06 13.91
N GLY A 478 -22.24 -2.88 14.99
CA GLY A 478 -22.17 -1.69 15.83
C GLY A 478 -21.45 -1.90 17.15
N GLY A 479 -20.95 -3.12 17.42
CA GLY A 479 -20.30 -3.53 18.65
C GLY A 479 -21.01 -4.69 19.32
N GLN A 480 -20.25 -5.56 19.98
CA GLN A 480 -20.76 -6.77 20.60
C GLN A 480 -20.01 -7.19 21.85
N VAL A 481 -20.67 -8.00 22.68
CA VAL A 481 -20.12 -8.54 23.92
C VAL A 481 -20.64 -9.95 24.17
N GLU A 482 -19.79 -10.80 24.75
CA GLU A 482 -20.20 -12.10 25.25
C GLU A 482 -20.50 -12.01 26.76
N ILE A 483 -21.67 -12.49 27.15
CA ILE A 483 -22.18 -12.43 28.53
C ILE A 483 -22.31 -13.83 29.10
N ASN A 484 -21.68 -14.07 30.25
CA ASN A 484 -21.68 -15.35 30.95
C ASN A 484 -22.18 -15.27 32.40
N ASP A 485 -22.63 -14.09 32.84
CA ASP A 485 -23.14 -13.85 34.20
C ASP A 485 -24.39 -12.95 34.19
N ASP A 486 -24.86 -12.55 35.39
CA ASP A 486 -26.08 -11.75 35.58
C ASP A 486 -25.82 -10.25 35.77
N ARG A 487 -24.63 -9.74 35.46
CA ARG A 487 -24.28 -8.32 35.57
C ARG A 487 -24.64 -7.55 34.30
N TRP A 488 -24.65 -6.23 34.43
CA TRP A 488 -24.72 -5.33 33.28
C TRP A 488 -23.35 -5.26 32.60
N HIS A 489 -23.34 -5.46 31.29
CA HIS A 489 -22.16 -5.38 30.45
C HIS A 489 -22.27 -4.18 29.51
N GLU A 490 -21.15 -3.53 29.29
CA GLU A 490 -21.05 -2.47 28.29
C GLU A 490 -20.76 -3.10 26.92
N ILE A 491 -21.53 -2.70 25.91
CA ILE A 491 -21.13 -2.83 24.51
C ILE A 491 -20.61 -1.46 24.08
N GLY A 492 -19.41 -1.44 23.50
CA GLY A 492 -18.89 -0.31 22.74
C GLY A 492 -18.56 -0.75 21.33
N GLY A 493 -18.83 0.11 20.36
CA GLY A 493 -18.42 -0.11 18.98
C GLY A 493 -18.59 1.16 18.18
N SER A 494 -18.32 1.08 16.88
CA SER A 494 -18.33 2.25 16.02
C SER A 494 -18.74 1.87 14.60
N PHE A 495 -19.21 2.86 13.86
CA PHE A 495 -19.51 2.70 12.44
C PHE A 495 -19.43 4.04 11.70
N ARG A 496 -19.36 3.95 10.37
CA ARG A 496 -19.46 5.09 9.46
C ARG A 496 -20.34 4.71 8.27
N ILE A 497 -21.08 5.69 7.75
CA ILE A 497 -21.85 5.56 6.52
C ILE A 497 -21.28 6.53 5.50
N GLU A 498 -20.82 6.03 4.35
CA GLU A 498 -20.20 6.85 3.30
C GLU A 498 -21.12 7.10 2.09
N LYS A 499 -22.25 6.38 2.03
CA LYS A 499 -23.28 6.53 1.00
C LYS A 499 -24.65 6.71 1.63
N GLN A 500 -25.44 7.65 1.09
CA GLN A 500 -26.78 7.92 1.61
C GLN A 500 -27.65 6.66 1.57
N PRO A 501 -28.09 6.15 2.73
CA PRO A 501 -28.93 4.96 2.75
C PRO A 501 -30.37 5.32 2.41
N SER A 502 -31.07 4.42 1.72
CA SER A 502 -32.52 4.52 1.53
C SER A 502 -33.29 4.14 2.80
N LYS A 503 -32.72 3.23 3.60
CA LYS A 503 -33.24 2.77 4.88
C LYS A 503 -32.10 2.42 5.82
N GLY A 504 -32.06 3.07 6.98
CA GLY A 504 -31.18 2.76 8.09
C GLY A 504 -31.99 2.45 9.34
N LEU A 505 -31.72 1.29 9.95
CA LEU A 505 -32.29 0.91 11.23
C LEU A 505 -31.18 0.45 12.19
N VAL A 506 -31.33 0.72 13.47
CA VAL A 506 -30.47 0.16 14.52
C VAL A 506 -31.30 -0.70 15.45
N TYR A 507 -30.72 -1.79 15.91
CA TYR A 507 -31.38 -2.75 16.78
C TYR A 507 -30.38 -3.48 17.66
N VAL A 508 -30.84 -3.92 18.83
CA VAL A 508 -30.04 -4.78 19.70
C VAL A 508 -30.53 -6.20 19.53
N GLN A 509 -29.60 -7.10 19.21
CA GLN A 509 -29.85 -8.52 18.97
C GLN A 509 -28.95 -9.40 19.83
N GLY A 510 -29.19 -10.72 19.79
CA GLY A 510 -28.75 -11.62 20.85
C GLY A 510 -29.58 -11.39 22.13
N PRO A 511 -29.46 -12.22 23.18
CA PRO A 511 -28.84 -13.54 23.28
C PRO A 511 -29.57 -14.62 22.45
N SER A 512 -29.29 -15.91 22.70
CA SER A 512 -30.00 -17.05 22.10
C SER A 512 -31.53 -16.95 22.21
N SER A 513 -32.25 -17.59 21.30
CA SER A 513 -33.72 -17.63 21.31
C SER A 513 -34.25 -18.15 22.65
N GLY A 514 -35.31 -17.53 23.17
CA GLY A 514 -35.93 -17.87 24.45
C GLY A 514 -35.31 -17.18 25.67
N ILE A 515 -34.19 -16.48 25.51
CA ILE A 515 -33.55 -15.71 26.58
C ILE A 515 -33.94 -14.24 26.48
N ASP A 516 -34.39 -13.67 27.59
CA ASP A 516 -34.75 -12.26 27.70
C ASP A 516 -33.52 -11.35 27.56
N LEU A 517 -33.73 -10.20 26.93
CA LEU A 517 -32.70 -9.18 26.72
C LEU A 517 -33.11 -7.89 27.43
N MET A 518 -32.19 -7.30 28.20
CA MET A 518 -32.35 -5.99 28.81
C MET A 518 -31.38 -4.99 28.17
N VAL A 519 -31.88 -3.82 27.77
CA VAL A 519 -31.11 -2.76 27.09
C VAL A 519 -31.33 -1.42 27.79
N ALA A 520 -30.25 -0.76 28.21
CA ALA A 520 -30.33 0.53 28.90
C ALA A 520 -29.31 1.54 28.37
N GLY A 521 -29.75 2.79 28.27
CA GLY A 521 -28.87 3.93 28.00
C GLY A 521 -28.13 3.86 26.65
N LEU A 522 -28.75 3.30 25.60
CA LEU A 522 -28.13 3.23 24.27
C LEU A 522 -27.83 4.65 23.76
N GLN A 523 -26.55 4.93 23.55
CA GLN A 523 -26.03 6.15 22.97
C GLN A 523 -25.49 5.86 21.58
N ILE A 524 -25.91 6.66 20.60
CA ILE A 524 -25.33 6.67 19.26
C ILE A 524 -25.10 8.12 18.85
N PHE A 525 -23.85 8.54 18.73
CA PHE A 525 -23.54 9.95 18.45
C PHE A 525 -22.27 10.09 17.61
N PRO A 526 -22.17 11.12 16.76
CA PRO A 526 -20.95 11.40 16.03
C PRO A 526 -19.87 11.94 16.98
N VAL A 527 -18.63 11.48 16.82
CA VAL A 527 -17.51 11.85 17.70
C VAL A 527 -16.70 13.04 17.18
N ASP A 528 -16.27 13.93 18.09
CA ASP A 528 -15.37 15.04 17.77
C ASP A 528 -13.90 14.61 17.89
N ARG A 529 -13.37 14.08 16.79
CA ARG A 529 -11.96 13.66 16.71
C ARG A 529 -10.97 14.79 16.96
N LEU A 530 -11.29 16.04 16.57
CA LEU A 530 -10.38 17.18 16.75
C LEU A 530 -10.27 17.54 18.23
N ALA A 531 -11.39 17.51 18.95
CA ALA A 531 -11.40 17.65 20.40
C ALA A 531 -10.59 16.54 21.08
N ARG A 532 -10.74 15.29 20.62
CA ARG A 532 -9.96 14.14 21.13
C ARG A 532 -8.46 14.28 20.87
N ILE A 533 -8.04 14.61 19.65
CA ILE A 533 -6.61 14.84 19.31
C ILE A 533 -6.03 15.98 20.14
N LYS A 534 -6.79 17.07 20.36
CA LYS A 534 -6.36 18.18 21.23
C LYS A 534 -6.16 17.72 22.68
N HIS A 535 -7.01 16.82 23.18
CA HIS A 535 -6.85 16.20 24.49
C HIS A 535 -5.57 15.34 24.54
N LEU A 536 -5.38 14.45 23.56
CA LEU A 536 -4.22 13.56 23.47
C LEU A 536 -2.92 14.33 23.37
N LYS A 537 -2.84 15.39 22.56
CA LYS A 537 -1.67 16.28 22.48
C LYS A 537 -1.24 16.81 23.87
N ARG A 538 -2.20 17.17 24.73
CA ARG A 538 -1.92 17.61 26.10
C ARG A 538 -1.48 16.46 27.01
N GLN A 539 -2.02 15.27 26.83
CA GLN A 539 -1.57 14.07 27.55
C GLN A 539 -0.16 13.67 27.13
N CYS A 540 0.15 13.67 25.83
CA CYS A 540 1.49 13.39 25.31
C CYS A 540 2.54 14.34 25.89
N ASP A 541 2.21 15.63 26.07
CA ASP A 541 3.13 16.57 26.71
C ASP A 541 3.46 16.15 28.16
N LYS A 542 2.51 15.57 28.89
CA LYS A 542 2.73 15.08 30.25
C LYS A 542 3.49 13.76 30.28
N ILE A 543 3.11 12.81 29.42
CA ILE A 543 3.56 11.42 29.47
C ILE A 543 4.89 11.23 28.71
N ARG A 544 5.03 11.86 27.54
CA ARG A 544 6.11 11.57 26.58
C ARG A 544 7.23 12.60 26.53
N LYS A 545 7.05 13.80 27.09
CA LYS A 545 8.13 14.78 27.19
C LYS A 545 8.84 14.73 28.54
N ARG A 546 10.10 15.16 28.55
CA ARG A 546 10.95 15.31 29.73
C ARG A 546 11.32 16.77 29.93
N ASP A 547 11.48 17.17 31.19
CA ASP A 547 12.09 18.46 31.52
C ASP A 547 13.58 18.35 31.28
N VAL A 548 14.14 19.26 30.49
CA VAL A 548 15.55 19.27 30.09
C VAL A 548 16.14 20.64 30.40
N THR A 549 17.30 20.66 31.04
CA THR A 549 18.07 21.87 31.29
C THR A 549 19.41 21.76 30.57
N LEU A 550 19.62 22.57 29.54
CA LEU A 550 20.93 22.70 28.91
C LEU A 550 21.82 23.61 29.75
N LYS A 551 23.03 23.16 30.05
CA LYS A 551 24.11 23.97 30.62
C LYS A 551 25.24 24.08 29.62
N PHE A 552 25.90 25.23 29.58
CA PHE A 552 26.94 25.49 28.59
C PHE A 552 28.30 25.63 29.27
N SER A 553 29.33 24.97 28.74
CA SER A 553 30.72 25.04 29.22
C SER A 553 31.67 25.47 28.11
N GLY A 554 32.91 25.83 28.46
CA GLY A 554 33.97 26.08 27.47
C GLY A 554 34.04 27.51 26.91
N VAL A 555 33.19 28.44 27.40
CA VAL A 555 33.14 29.85 26.99
C VAL A 555 33.02 30.73 28.23
N ASP A 556 33.60 31.94 28.19
CA ASP A 556 33.48 32.93 29.26
C ASP A 556 32.00 33.25 29.57
N SER A 557 31.64 33.23 30.86
CA SER A 557 30.26 33.44 31.33
C SER A 557 29.70 34.80 30.91
N SER A 558 30.57 35.79 30.71
CA SER A 558 30.22 37.13 30.19
C SER A 558 29.65 37.10 28.76
N LYS A 559 30.04 36.12 27.93
CA LYS A 559 29.61 35.95 26.53
C LYS A 559 28.36 35.07 26.38
N LEU A 560 28.02 34.34 27.44
CA LEU A 560 26.91 33.39 27.49
C LEU A 560 25.62 34.02 28.01
N SER A 561 25.69 34.99 28.93
CA SER A 561 24.50 35.66 29.45
C SER A 561 23.76 36.40 28.33
N GLY A 562 22.49 36.02 28.10
CA GLY A 562 21.69 36.56 27.00
C GLY A 562 22.00 35.99 25.61
N ALA A 563 22.83 34.94 25.51
CA ALA A 563 23.03 34.22 24.25
C ALA A 563 21.71 33.56 23.79
N THR A 564 21.43 33.59 22.49
CA THR A 564 20.24 32.94 21.92
C THR A 564 20.49 31.44 21.77
N VAL A 565 19.52 30.63 22.17
CA VAL A 565 19.55 29.16 22.06
C VAL A 565 18.39 28.71 21.17
N ILE A 566 18.67 27.90 20.16
CA ILE A 566 17.69 27.30 19.26
C ILE A 566 17.87 25.78 19.31
N VAL A 567 16.89 25.07 19.87
CA VAL A 567 16.86 23.62 19.99
C VAL A 567 15.90 23.04 18.95
N ARG A 568 16.38 22.04 18.19
CA ARG A 568 15.56 21.30 17.21
C ARG A 568 15.77 19.80 17.39
N GLN A 569 14.69 19.06 17.61
CA GLN A 569 14.75 17.61 17.55
C GLN A 569 14.98 17.16 16.10
N ILE A 570 15.97 16.28 15.91
CA ILE A 570 16.35 15.70 14.63
C ILE A 570 15.60 14.39 14.40
N ARG A 571 15.54 13.54 15.44
CA ARG A 571 14.91 12.22 15.39
C ARG A 571 14.20 11.94 16.71
N ASN A 572 12.93 11.59 16.65
CA ASN A 572 12.19 11.04 17.78
C ASN A 572 12.58 9.56 17.98
N SER A 573 12.77 9.12 19.22
CA SER A 573 13.13 7.74 19.55
C SER A 573 11.94 6.78 19.65
N PHE A 574 10.70 7.28 19.65
CA PHE A 574 9.49 6.46 19.71
C PHE A 574 9.45 5.50 18.49
N PRO A 575 9.24 4.19 18.71
CA PRO A 575 9.13 3.22 17.63
C PRO A 575 7.92 3.50 16.72
N VAL A 576 8.22 3.81 15.47
CA VAL A 576 7.27 3.91 14.36
C VAL A 576 7.85 3.10 13.22
N GLY A 577 7.30 1.91 13.03
CA GLY A 577 7.74 0.99 11.98
C GLY A 577 6.67 0.68 10.95
N THR A 578 7.03 -0.16 9.99
CA THR A 578 6.10 -0.65 8.99
C THR A 578 6.42 -2.07 8.56
N CYS A 579 5.44 -2.75 7.99
CA CYS A 579 5.56 -4.02 7.33
C CYS A 579 6.23 -3.87 5.97
N ILE A 580 7.21 -4.73 5.70
CA ILE A 580 7.92 -4.80 4.43
C ILE A 580 7.98 -6.26 3.97
N SER A 581 8.05 -6.47 2.66
CA SER A 581 8.26 -7.76 2.01
C SER A 581 9.51 -7.73 1.15
N ARG A 582 10.03 -8.92 0.82
CA ARG A 582 11.24 -9.03 -0.01
C ARG A 582 11.08 -8.37 -1.37
N SER A 583 9.90 -8.44 -1.99
CA SER A 583 9.66 -7.77 -3.27
C SER A 583 9.61 -6.24 -3.17
N ASN A 584 9.30 -5.68 -2.00
CA ASN A 584 9.22 -4.23 -1.83
C ASN A 584 10.59 -3.58 -1.89
N ILE A 585 11.63 -4.26 -1.39
CA ILE A 585 12.98 -3.69 -1.32
C ILE A 585 13.69 -3.63 -2.69
N ASP A 586 13.07 -4.17 -3.74
CA ASP A 586 13.51 -3.98 -5.14
C ASP A 586 12.98 -2.65 -5.74
N ASN A 587 12.13 -1.90 -5.01
CA ASN A 587 11.65 -0.57 -5.38
C ASN A 587 12.44 0.50 -4.63
N GLU A 588 13.23 1.28 -5.36
CA GLU A 588 14.04 2.34 -4.77
C GLU A 588 13.20 3.44 -4.08
N ASP A 589 12.04 3.80 -4.63
CA ASP A 589 11.18 4.85 -4.05
C ASP A 589 10.50 4.35 -2.77
N PHE A 590 10.15 3.06 -2.72
CA PHE A 590 9.66 2.41 -1.51
C PHE A 590 10.74 2.43 -0.43
N VAL A 591 11.96 2.03 -0.76
CA VAL A 591 13.09 1.98 0.19
C VAL A 591 13.42 3.39 0.70
N ASP A 592 13.46 4.39 -0.18
CA ASP A 592 13.70 5.78 0.20
C ASP A 592 12.63 6.32 1.15
N PHE A 593 11.35 6.07 0.85
CA PHE A 593 10.25 6.45 1.75
C PHE A 593 10.35 5.70 3.08
N PHE A 594 10.66 4.40 3.04
CA PHE A 594 10.79 3.55 4.23
C PHE A 594 11.90 4.06 5.16
N LEU A 595 13.13 4.20 4.66
CA LEU A 595 14.29 4.59 5.45
C LEU A 595 14.18 6.02 6.00
N LYS A 596 13.50 6.90 5.28
CA LYS A 596 13.25 8.28 5.74
C LYS A 596 12.21 8.34 6.85
N ASN A 597 11.22 7.44 6.84
CA ASN A 597 10.01 7.61 7.63
C ASN A 597 9.79 6.57 8.73
N PHE A 598 10.55 5.49 8.78
CA PHE A 598 10.38 4.45 9.79
C PHE A 598 11.71 4.14 10.49
N ASN A 599 11.64 3.72 11.75
CA ASN A 599 12.80 3.28 12.54
C ASN A 599 12.69 1.81 12.97
N TRP A 600 11.59 1.15 12.63
CA TRP A 600 11.33 -0.26 12.87
C TRP A 600 10.77 -0.95 11.62
N ALA A 601 10.96 -2.26 11.51
CA ALA A 601 10.39 -3.09 10.46
C ALA A 601 9.84 -4.40 11.01
N VAL A 602 8.82 -4.92 10.32
CA VAL A 602 8.33 -6.29 10.46
C VAL A 602 8.24 -6.90 9.08
N PHE A 603 8.53 -8.19 8.96
CA PHE A 603 8.49 -8.88 7.67
C PHE A 603 7.10 -9.47 7.47
N ALA A 604 6.49 -9.20 6.32
CA ALA A 604 5.09 -9.55 6.06
C ALA A 604 4.86 -11.06 6.15
N ASN A 605 5.73 -11.82 5.47
CA ASN A 605 5.60 -13.27 5.34
C ASN A 605 6.91 -14.01 5.52
N GLU A 606 8.05 -13.35 5.35
CA GLU A 606 9.37 -13.97 5.14
C GLU A 606 9.91 -14.73 6.35
N LEU A 607 9.25 -14.61 7.51
CA LEU A 607 9.50 -15.42 8.69
C LEU A 607 8.38 -16.39 9.03
N LYS A 608 7.19 -16.30 8.44
CA LYS A 608 6.09 -17.25 8.69
C LYS A 608 6.51 -18.65 8.28
N TRP A 609 6.00 -19.66 8.99
CA TRP A 609 6.45 -21.04 8.76
C TRP A 609 6.17 -21.50 7.34
N TYR A 610 5.01 -21.17 6.77
CA TYR A 610 4.69 -21.52 5.38
C TYR A 610 5.60 -20.85 4.33
N TRP A 611 6.25 -19.74 4.66
CA TRP A 611 7.19 -19.08 3.75
C TRP A 611 8.57 -19.70 3.83
N THR A 612 9.03 -19.92 5.06
CA THR A 612 10.36 -20.47 5.35
C THR A 612 10.45 -21.97 5.13
N GLU A 613 9.33 -22.70 5.19
CA GLU A 613 9.24 -24.15 4.95
C GLU A 613 7.87 -24.52 4.34
N PRO A 614 7.61 -24.13 3.07
CA PRO A 614 6.35 -24.45 2.38
C PRO A 614 6.15 -25.96 2.22
N GLU A 615 7.23 -26.70 1.97
CA GLU A 615 7.28 -28.15 1.91
C GLU A 615 8.28 -28.67 2.95
N GLN A 616 7.98 -29.80 3.58
CA GLN A 616 8.82 -30.39 4.62
C GLN A 616 10.28 -30.55 4.14
N GLY A 617 11.22 -29.97 4.89
CA GLY A 617 12.65 -30.03 4.61
C GLY A 617 13.15 -29.10 3.49
N LYS A 618 12.27 -28.33 2.81
CA LYS A 618 12.66 -27.33 1.80
C LYS A 618 12.66 -25.93 2.43
N LEU A 619 13.78 -25.59 3.07
CA LEU A 619 13.93 -24.32 3.78
C LEU A 619 14.29 -23.15 2.85
N ASN A 620 13.66 -21.99 3.07
CA ASN A 620 14.02 -20.71 2.46
C ASN A 620 14.19 -19.63 3.56
N TYR A 621 15.44 -19.27 3.85
CA TYR A 621 15.77 -18.17 4.76
C TYR A 621 16.38 -16.96 4.05
N GLN A 622 16.68 -17.07 2.76
CA GLN A 622 17.39 -16.04 2.01
C GLN A 622 16.63 -14.72 1.98
N ASP A 623 15.31 -14.76 1.86
CA ASP A 623 14.48 -13.54 1.79
C ASP A 623 14.55 -12.75 3.11
N ALA A 624 14.45 -13.44 4.24
CA ALA A 624 14.57 -12.83 5.56
C ALA A 624 16.00 -12.30 5.82
N ASP A 625 17.04 -13.02 5.35
CA ASP A 625 18.42 -12.55 5.45
C ASP A 625 18.65 -11.26 4.65
N ASP A 626 18.16 -11.20 3.40
CA ASP A 626 18.24 -10.01 2.55
C ASP A 626 17.60 -8.79 3.24
N MET A 627 16.42 -8.99 3.83
CA MET A 627 15.68 -7.92 4.51
C MET A 627 16.35 -7.49 5.84
N LEU A 628 16.89 -8.44 6.62
CA LEU A 628 17.70 -8.14 7.80
C LEU A 628 18.94 -7.32 7.43
N ASN A 629 19.59 -7.64 6.31
CA ASN A 629 20.77 -6.90 5.86
C ASN A 629 20.43 -5.44 5.53
N LEU A 630 19.30 -5.19 4.85
CA LEU A 630 18.81 -3.83 4.61
C LEU A 630 18.56 -3.09 5.92
N CYS A 631 17.85 -3.71 6.86
CA CYS A 631 17.49 -3.09 8.14
C CYS A 631 18.73 -2.77 8.98
N ASN A 632 19.63 -3.75 9.15
CA ASN A 632 20.86 -3.60 9.92
C ASN A 632 21.77 -2.51 9.34
N SER A 633 21.91 -2.46 8.01
CA SER A 633 22.76 -1.45 7.34
C SER A 633 22.24 -0.02 7.51
N ASN A 634 20.96 0.14 7.85
CA ASN A 634 20.31 1.43 8.01
C ASN A 634 19.85 1.72 9.44
N ASN A 635 20.29 0.92 10.43
CA ASN A 635 19.89 1.05 11.83
C ASN A 635 18.37 1.07 12.03
N ILE A 636 17.69 0.14 11.35
CA ILE A 636 16.27 -0.16 11.53
C ILE A 636 16.16 -1.41 12.40
N GLU A 637 15.43 -1.28 13.51
CA GLU A 637 15.14 -2.41 14.41
C GLU A 637 14.07 -3.33 13.81
N THR A 638 14.11 -4.62 14.12
CA THR A 638 13.21 -5.60 13.50
C THR A 638 12.41 -6.42 14.53
N ARG A 639 11.14 -6.68 14.18
CA ARG A 639 10.29 -7.69 14.84
C ARG A 639 10.19 -8.94 13.98
N GLY A 640 10.37 -10.09 14.62
CA GLY A 640 10.19 -11.39 14.01
C GLY A 640 8.71 -11.81 14.05
N HIS A 641 8.07 -11.81 12.88
CA HIS A 641 6.66 -12.17 12.73
C HIS A 641 6.50 -13.29 11.70
N CYS A 642 6.05 -14.48 12.08
CA CYS A 642 5.90 -15.00 13.44
C CYS A 642 6.53 -16.40 13.52
N ILE A 643 6.75 -16.92 14.73
CA ILE A 643 7.30 -18.28 14.89
C ILE A 643 6.22 -19.31 14.52
N PHE A 644 5.02 -19.16 15.11
CA PHE A 644 3.84 -19.99 14.89
C PHE A 644 2.58 -19.15 14.68
N TRP A 645 1.58 -19.74 14.01
CA TRP A 645 0.26 -19.13 13.80
C TRP A 645 -0.83 -20.19 14.04
N GLU A 646 -1.75 -19.94 14.97
CA GLU A 646 -2.72 -20.93 15.45
C GLU A 646 -3.88 -21.22 14.48
N VAL A 647 -4.16 -20.31 13.55
CA VAL A 647 -5.33 -20.42 12.67
C VAL A 647 -5.06 -21.53 11.66
N GLN A 648 -5.82 -22.64 11.74
CA GLN A 648 -5.58 -23.85 10.95
C GLN A 648 -5.43 -23.58 9.43
N ALA A 649 -6.20 -22.65 8.88
CA ALA A 649 -6.14 -22.30 7.46
C ALA A 649 -4.77 -21.74 7.01
N THR A 650 -3.95 -21.27 7.95
CA THR A 650 -2.62 -20.70 7.70
C THR A 650 -1.49 -21.72 7.87
N VAL A 651 -1.80 -22.89 8.44
CA VAL A 651 -0.84 -23.96 8.71
C VAL A 651 -0.66 -24.84 7.46
N GLN A 652 0.57 -25.16 7.09
CA GLN A 652 0.87 -25.94 5.88
C GLN A 652 0.21 -27.32 5.92
N GLN A 653 -0.23 -27.83 4.76
CA GLN A 653 -0.94 -29.11 4.65
C GLN A 653 -0.13 -30.30 5.22
N TRP A 654 1.20 -30.29 5.04
CA TRP A 654 2.06 -31.36 5.55
C TRP A 654 2.11 -31.38 7.08
N ILE A 655 2.06 -30.22 7.75
CA ILE A 655 1.92 -30.08 9.21
C ILE A 655 0.52 -30.53 9.66
N GLN A 656 -0.54 -30.13 8.93
CA GLN A 656 -1.91 -30.51 9.24
C GLN A 656 -2.13 -32.04 9.22
N ASN A 657 -1.37 -32.76 8.41
CA ASN A 657 -1.50 -34.22 8.27
C ASN A 657 -0.65 -35.03 9.27
N MET A 658 0.19 -34.37 10.09
CA MET A 658 1.04 -35.06 11.06
C MET A 658 0.25 -35.62 12.25
N ASN A 659 0.71 -36.78 12.73
CA ASN A 659 0.33 -37.29 14.04
C ASN A 659 0.98 -36.44 15.16
N GLN A 660 0.56 -36.63 16.40
CA GLN A 660 1.01 -35.84 17.55
C GLN A 660 2.53 -35.87 17.75
N THR A 661 3.17 -37.04 17.62
CA THR A 661 4.63 -37.20 17.84
C THR A 661 5.42 -36.45 16.78
N ASP A 662 5.08 -36.64 15.50
CA ASP A 662 5.79 -35.99 14.39
C ASP A 662 5.57 -34.48 14.40
N LEU A 663 4.35 -34.04 14.74
CA LEU A 663 4.03 -32.62 14.90
C LEU A 663 4.83 -31.98 16.04
N ASN A 664 4.95 -32.66 17.18
CA ASN A 664 5.74 -32.16 18.30
C ASN A 664 7.22 -32.01 17.90
N ASN A 665 7.78 -33.01 17.20
CA ASN A 665 9.14 -32.93 16.68
C ASN A 665 9.32 -31.77 15.69
N ALA A 666 8.37 -31.58 14.77
CA ALA A 666 8.39 -30.46 13.83
C ALA A 666 8.36 -29.10 14.54
N VAL A 667 7.54 -28.95 15.59
CA VAL A 667 7.48 -27.73 16.42
C VAL A 667 8.81 -27.47 17.14
N GLN A 668 9.44 -28.50 17.72
CA GLN A 668 10.74 -28.34 18.38
C GLN A 668 11.85 -27.98 17.38
N ASN A 669 11.86 -28.63 16.21
CA ASN A 669 12.83 -28.31 15.15
C ASN A 669 12.64 -26.87 14.65
N ARG A 670 11.39 -26.43 14.44
CA ARG A 670 11.10 -25.05 14.04
C ARG A 670 11.63 -24.03 15.03
N LEU A 671 11.39 -24.24 16.33
CA LEU A 671 11.93 -23.39 17.40
C LEU A 671 13.46 -23.35 17.33
N ALA A 672 14.11 -24.53 17.29
CA ALA A 672 15.56 -24.64 17.26
C ALA A 672 16.18 -23.99 16.03
N ASP A 673 15.70 -24.30 14.83
CA ASP A 673 16.28 -23.85 13.57
C ASP A 673 16.14 -22.34 13.40
N LEU A 674 14.94 -21.80 13.65
CA LEU A 674 14.67 -20.38 13.47
C LEU A 674 15.43 -19.53 14.51
N LEU A 675 15.31 -19.87 15.79
CA LEU A 675 15.84 -19.03 16.87
C LEU A 675 17.34 -19.17 17.05
N ASN A 676 17.95 -20.32 16.74
CA ASN A 676 19.41 -20.41 16.73
C ASN A 676 20.01 -19.60 15.57
N ARG A 677 19.37 -19.63 14.40
CA ARG A 677 19.82 -18.86 13.23
C ARG A 677 19.77 -17.36 13.48
N TYR A 678 18.65 -16.88 14.02
CA TYR A 678 18.37 -15.45 14.17
C TYR A 678 18.57 -14.94 15.60
N LYS A 679 19.34 -15.66 16.42
CA LYS A 679 19.61 -15.29 17.80
C LYS A 679 20.14 -13.86 17.91
N GLY A 680 19.41 -13.01 18.62
CA GLY A 680 19.74 -11.59 18.82
C GLY A 680 19.60 -10.70 17.59
N LYS A 681 18.96 -11.19 16.52
CA LYS A 681 18.72 -10.42 15.29
C LYS A 681 17.38 -9.69 15.28
N PHE A 682 16.36 -10.25 15.95
CA PHE A 682 15.06 -9.61 16.11
C PHE A 682 14.89 -9.17 17.56
N LYS A 683 14.45 -7.92 17.77
CA LYS A 683 14.21 -7.39 19.12
C LYS A 683 12.98 -8.01 19.75
N HIS A 684 11.95 -8.24 18.94
CA HIS A 684 10.70 -8.86 19.35
C HIS A 684 10.42 -10.11 18.54
N TYR A 685 9.72 -11.09 19.12
CA TYR A 685 9.08 -12.17 18.38
C TYR A 685 7.62 -12.30 18.74
N ASP A 686 6.76 -12.36 17.72
CA ASP A 686 5.41 -12.89 17.86
C ASP A 686 5.51 -14.42 17.91
N VAL A 687 5.39 -14.99 19.10
CA VAL A 687 5.69 -16.41 19.33
C VAL A 687 4.62 -17.30 18.70
N ASN A 688 3.35 -17.02 19.02
CA ASN A 688 2.23 -17.78 18.53
C ASN A 688 1.07 -16.82 18.25
N ASN A 689 0.84 -16.55 16.97
CA ASN A 689 -0.08 -15.53 16.50
C ASN A 689 -1.54 -15.99 16.61
N GLU A 690 -2.45 -15.08 16.98
CA GLU A 690 -3.92 -15.26 16.92
C GLU A 690 -4.47 -16.41 17.77
N MET A 691 -4.02 -16.48 19.01
CA MET A 691 -4.42 -17.52 19.97
C MET A 691 -5.87 -17.40 20.46
N LEU A 692 -6.51 -16.24 20.29
CA LEU A 692 -7.93 -16.03 20.57
C LEU A 692 -8.83 -16.60 19.45
N HIS A 693 -8.33 -16.71 18.23
CA HIS A 693 -9.10 -17.17 17.06
C HIS A 693 -8.76 -18.61 16.62
N GLY A 694 -7.56 -19.10 16.94
CA GLY A 694 -7.11 -20.44 16.60
C GLY A 694 -6.63 -21.27 17.79
N SER A 695 -6.66 -22.59 17.64
CA SER A 695 -6.19 -23.56 18.65
C SER A 695 -5.49 -24.77 18.03
N PHE A 696 -5.03 -24.69 16.78
CA PHE A 696 -4.49 -25.84 16.03
C PHE A 696 -3.42 -26.62 16.80
N TYR A 697 -2.41 -25.93 17.35
CA TYR A 697 -1.33 -26.61 18.06
C TYR A 697 -1.81 -27.12 19.41
N GLN A 698 -2.62 -26.34 20.12
CA GLN A 698 -3.18 -26.71 21.41
C GLN A 698 -4.05 -27.98 21.33
N ASP A 699 -4.91 -28.07 20.33
CA ASP A 699 -5.84 -29.18 20.16
C ASP A 699 -5.12 -30.49 19.81
N LYS A 700 -3.99 -30.40 19.09
CA LYS A 700 -3.20 -31.57 18.69
C LYS A 700 -2.12 -31.97 19.69
N LEU A 701 -1.47 -31.01 20.36
CA LEU A 701 -0.32 -31.25 21.21
C LEU A 701 -0.63 -31.13 22.71
N GLY A 702 -1.81 -30.62 23.06
CA GLY A 702 -2.26 -30.43 24.44
C GLY A 702 -2.09 -28.98 24.94
N LYS A 703 -2.77 -28.68 26.06
CA LYS A 703 -2.89 -27.32 26.61
C LYS A 703 -1.57 -26.64 26.96
N ASP A 704 -0.54 -27.41 27.30
CA ASP A 704 0.76 -26.87 27.73
C ASP A 704 1.66 -26.42 26.57
N ILE A 705 1.30 -26.73 25.32
CA ILE A 705 2.16 -26.45 24.17
C ILE A 705 2.47 -24.95 24.01
N ARG A 706 1.47 -24.08 24.24
CA ARG A 706 1.64 -22.62 24.12
C ARG A 706 2.68 -22.13 25.12
N VAL A 707 2.59 -22.55 26.38
CA VAL A 707 3.56 -22.22 27.43
C VAL A 707 4.96 -22.74 27.06
N ASN A 708 5.04 -23.98 26.56
CA ASN A 708 6.31 -24.59 26.16
C ASN A 708 6.95 -23.85 24.97
N MET A 709 6.18 -23.37 24.00
CA MET A 709 6.69 -22.56 22.89
C MET A 709 7.37 -21.29 23.41
N PHE A 710 6.74 -20.55 24.33
CA PHE A 710 7.34 -19.35 24.94
C PHE A 710 8.59 -19.67 25.76
N LYS A 711 8.56 -20.72 26.59
CA LYS A 711 9.74 -21.13 27.40
C LYS A 711 10.91 -21.53 26.53
N THR A 712 10.67 -22.38 25.53
CA THR A 712 11.72 -22.82 24.61
C THR A 712 12.23 -21.64 23.78
N ALA A 713 11.36 -20.74 23.33
CA ALA A 713 11.78 -19.57 22.58
C ALA A 713 12.73 -18.67 23.39
N HIS A 714 12.38 -18.38 24.64
CA HIS A 714 13.22 -17.59 25.54
C HIS A 714 14.56 -18.26 25.85
N ASN A 715 14.58 -19.59 26.00
CA ASN A 715 15.82 -20.33 26.25
C ASN A 715 16.78 -20.28 25.04
N LEU A 716 16.24 -20.34 23.82
CA LEU A 716 17.03 -20.30 22.59
C LEU A 716 17.54 -18.89 22.29
N ASP A 717 16.68 -17.87 22.45
CA ASP A 717 17.02 -16.46 22.31
C ASP A 717 16.53 -15.59 23.47
N PRO A 718 17.31 -15.49 24.57
CA PRO A 718 16.93 -14.70 25.75
C PRO A 718 17.04 -13.19 25.52
N SER A 719 17.56 -12.74 24.38
CA SER A 719 17.74 -11.32 24.08
C SER A 719 16.51 -10.67 23.46
N SER A 720 15.56 -11.47 22.96
CA SER A 720 14.31 -10.98 22.37
C SER A 720 13.20 -10.85 23.42
N THR A 721 12.35 -9.84 23.27
CA THR A 721 11.08 -9.76 23.99
C THR A 721 10.03 -10.60 23.27
N LEU A 722 9.37 -11.50 23.98
CA LEU A 722 8.36 -12.39 23.42
C LEU A 722 6.97 -11.78 23.55
N PHE A 723 6.26 -11.68 22.43
CA PHE A 723 4.94 -11.09 22.34
C PHE A 723 3.87 -12.17 22.13
N VAL A 724 2.73 -11.96 22.78
CA VAL A 724 1.44 -12.41 22.26
C VAL A 724 0.98 -11.40 21.19
N ASN A 725 0.26 -11.82 20.15
CA ASN A 725 -0.22 -10.92 19.09
C ASN A 725 -1.60 -11.36 18.58
N ASP A 726 -2.58 -10.45 18.58
CA ASP A 726 -3.98 -10.77 18.23
C ASP A 726 -4.75 -9.54 17.68
N TYR A 727 -5.90 -9.75 17.03
CA TYR A 727 -6.70 -8.70 16.35
C TYR A 727 -8.11 -8.52 16.92
N HIS A 728 -8.77 -7.39 16.60
CA HIS A 728 -10.08 -6.96 17.12
C HIS A 728 -10.15 -6.77 18.65
N VAL A 729 -9.01 -6.68 19.33
CA VAL A 729 -8.97 -6.52 20.79
C VAL A 729 -9.48 -5.14 21.21
N GLU A 730 -9.33 -4.15 20.34
CA GLU A 730 -9.40 -2.71 20.64
C GLU A 730 -10.60 -1.99 20.05
N ASP A 731 -11.44 -2.68 19.26
CA ASP A 731 -12.54 -2.06 18.51
C ASP A 731 -13.95 -2.40 19.05
N GLY A 732 -14.05 -3.43 19.90
CA GLY A 732 -15.33 -3.88 20.48
C GLY A 732 -16.23 -4.64 19.49
N CYS A 733 -15.66 -5.08 18.36
CA CYS A 733 -16.41 -5.67 17.25
C CYS A 733 -16.28 -7.19 17.15
N ASP A 734 -15.55 -7.89 18.02
CA ASP A 734 -15.44 -9.36 18.04
C ASP A 734 -15.61 -9.94 19.46
N PRO A 735 -16.59 -10.81 19.75
CA PRO A 735 -16.77 -11.38 21.07
C PRO A 735 -15.69 -12.43 21.40
N LYS A 736 -14.98 -12.96 20.39
CA LYS A 736 -13.85 -13.89 20.62
C LYS A 736 -12.62 -13.15 21.08
N SER A 737 -12.47 -11.89 20.67
CA SER A 737 -11.30 -11.07 20.94
C SER A 737 -11.69 -9.78 21.63
N CYS A 738 -11.46 -9.74 22.94
CA CYS A 738 -11.68 -8.55 23.74
C CYS A 738 -10.58 -8.40 24.78
N PRO A 739 -10.40 -7.22 25.39
CA PRO A 739 -9.34 -6.99 26.37
C PRO A 739 -9.40 -7.97 27.54
N GLU A 740 -10.59 -8.37 27.98
CA GLU A 740 -10.80 -9.32 29.08
C GLU A 740 -10.28 -10.71 28.70
N LYS A 741 -10.71 -11.27 27.56
CA LYS A 741 -10.25 -12.59 27.09
C LYS A 741 -8.76 -12.60 26.81
N TYR A 742 -8.23 -11.50 26.28
CA TYR A 742 -6.80 -11.42 26.02
C TYR A 742 -5.99 -11.36 27.32
N THR A 743 -6.50 -10.62 28.32
CA THR A 743 -5.95 -10.60 29.67
C THR A 743 -5.95 -11.98 30.30
N GLU A 744 -7.06 -12.72 30.22
CA GLU A 744 -7.16 -14.09 30.73
C GLU A 744 -6.13 -15.02 30.07
N LEU A 745 -5.97 -14.94 28.75
CA LEU A 745 -4.97 -15.71 28.01
C LEU A 745 -3.53 -15.39 28.46
N ILE A 746 -3.20 -14.10 28.60
CA ILE A 746 -1.87 -13.66 29.01
C ILE A 746 -1.57 -14.12 30.44
N LEU A 747 -2.53 -13.98 31.36
CA LEU A 747 -2.39 -14.43 32.74
C LEU A 747 -2.20 -15.95 32.82
N ASP A 748 -2.98 -16.75 32.07
CA ASP A 748 -2.81 -18.22 32.03
C ASP A 748 -1.40 -18.62 31.57
N LEU A 749 -0.86 -17.92 30.56
CA LEU A 749 0.51 -18.13 30.09
C LEU A 749 1.54 -17.78 31.18
N GLN A 750 1.41 -16.61 31.80
CA GLN A 750 2.35 -16.13 32.82
C GLN A 750 2.33 -17.00 34.08
N GLU A 751 1.15 -17.39 34.56
CA GLU A 751 0.98 -18.27 35.74
C GLU A 751 1.63 -19.64 35.54
N LYS A 752 1.65 -20.15 34.30
CA LYS A 752 2.33 -21.39 33.94
C LYS A 752 3.83 -21.19 33.61
N GLY A 753 4.34 -19.97 33.76
CA GLY A 753 5.75 -19.62 33.63
C GLY A 753 6.21 -19.33 32.20
N ALA A 754 5.32 -18.98 31.29
CA ALA A 754 5.71 -18.45 29.98
C ALA A 754 6.29 -17.03 30.15
N PRO A 755 7.49 -16.72 29.61
CA PRO A 755 8.09 -15.39 29.67
C PRO A 755 7.46 -14.44 28.65
N VAL A 756 6.17 -14.13 28.82
CA VAL A 756 5.47 -13.11 28.01
C VAL A 756 6.01 -11.74 28.40
N GLY A 757 6.62 -11.04 27.44
CA GLY A 757 7.28 -9.77 27.63
C GLY A 757 6.57 -8.56 27.00
N GLY A 758 5.54 -8.78 26.20
CA GLY A 758 4.78 -7.70 25.56
C GLY A 758 3.44 -8.16 24.98
N ILE A 759 2.57 -7.19 24.72
CA ILE A 759 1.22 -7.37 24.18
C ILE A 759 1.16 -6.75 22.79
N GLY A 760 0.88 -7.55 21.77
CA GLY A 760 0.68 -7.12 20.39
C GLY A 760 -0.81 -6.99 20.09
N ILE A 761 -1.21 -5.80 19.65
CA ILE A 761 -2.54 -5.51 19.12
C ILE A 761 -2.36 -5.27 17.63
N GLN A 762 -2.95 -6.09 16.77
CA GLN A 762 -2.76 -5.94 15.32
C GLN A 762 -3.18 -4.53 14.86
N GLY A 763 -4.35 -4.01 15.26
CA GLY A 763 -4.70 -2.63 14.93
C GLY A 763 -5.41 -2.44 13.59
N HIS A 764 -6.03 -3.49 13.06
CA HIS A 764 -6.82 -3.44 11.82
C HIS A 764 -8.21 -2.85 12.09
N ILE A 765 -8.39 -1.53 11.90
CA ILE A 765 -9.64 -0.84 12.26
C ILE A 765 -10.22 -0.04 11.10
N ASP A 766 -11.54 -0.11 10.90
CA ASP A 766 -12.23 0.65 9.83
C ASP A 766 -12.70 2.04 10.26
N SER A 767 -13.16 2.20 11.50
CA SER A 767 -13.83 3.42 11.95
C SER A 767 -13.44 3.78 13.39
N PRO A 768 -12.15 4.02 13.67
CA PRO A 768 -11.65 4.14 15.03
C PRO A 768 -12.35 5.23 15.84
N VAL A 769 -12.77 4.87 17.05
CA VAL A 769 -13.24 5.82 18.08
C VAL A 769 -12.27 5.79 19.24
N GLY A 770 -11.68 6.95 19.53
CA GLY A 770 -10.59 7.08 20.48
C GLY A 770 -10.86 6.55 21.88
N SER A 771 -12.05 6.79 22.43
CA SER A 771 -12.42 6.30 23.77
C SER A 771 -12.61 4.78 23.85
N ILE A 772 -12.99 4.12 22.74
CA ILE A 772 -13.11 2.65 22.68
C ILE A 772 -11.71 2.03 22.70
N VAL A 773 -10.84 2.52 21.81
CA VAL A 773 -9.44 2.08 21.74
C VAL A 773 -8.73 2.33 23.07
N CYS A 774 -8.90 3.53 23.65
CA CYS A 774 -8.33 3.87 24.96
C CYS A 774 -8.84 2.93 26.07
N SER A 775 -10.13 2.58 26.08
CA SER A 775 -10.67 1.65 27.08
C SER A 775 -10.01 0.26 27.00
N ALA A 776 -9.76 -0.23 25.79
CA ALA A 776 -9.02 -1.48 25.60
C ALA A 776 -7.56 -1.38 26.09
N LEU A 777 -6.88 -0.29 25.74
CA LEU A 777 -5.51 -0.03 26.17
C LEU A 777 -5.39 0.13 27.69
N ASP A 778 -6.34 0.80 28.34
CA ASP A 778 -6.37 0.98 29.80
C ASP A 778 -6.51 -0.38 30.50
N LYS A 779 -7.39 -1.25 29.99
CA LYS A 779 -7.59 -2.61 30.55
C LYS A 779 -6.34 -3.48 30.40
N LEU A 780 -5.75 -3.52 29.21
CA LEU A 780 -4.53 -4.29 28.95
C LEU A 780 -3.31 -3.72 29.69
N GLY A 781 -3.25 -2.39 29.86
CA GLY A 781 -2.18 -1.70 30.55
C GLY A 781 -2.05 -2.07 32.03
N ILE A 782 -3.10 -2.61 32.65
CA ILE A 782 -3.09 -3.13 34.03
C ILE A 782 -2.08 -4.27 34.18
N LEU A 783 -1.80 -5.03 33.13
CA LEU A 783 -0.82 -6.13 33.13
C LEU A 783 0.62 -5.64 33.30
N GLY A 784 0.89 -4.34 33.12
CA GLY A 784 2.22 -3.76 33.24
C GLY A 784 3.20 -4.19 32.14
N LEU A 785 2.72 -4.89 31.11
CA LEU A 785 3.49 -5.24 29.92
C LEU A 785 3.43 -4.09 28.89
N PRO A 786 4.50 -3.87 28.11
CA PRO A 786 4.47 -2.92 27.01
C PRO A 786 3.48 -3.38 25.92
N ILE A 787 2.62 -2.46 25.50
CA ILE A 787 1.67 -2.68 24.41
C ILE A 787 2.27 -2.14 23.10
N TRP A 788 2.12 -2.89 22.02
CA TRP A 788 2.49 -2.46 20.67
C TRP A 788 1.31 -2.60 19.76
N PHE A 789 1.05 -1.57 18.96
CA PHE A 789 0.29 -1.75 17.73
C PHE A 789 1.23 -2.38 16.71
N THR A 790 0.97 -3.62 16.30
CA THR A 790 1.90 -4.47 15.56
C THR A 790 1.63 -4.50 14.05
N GLU A 791 0.40 -4.22 13.63
CA GLU A 791 -0.09 -4.37 12.25
C GLU A 791 -1.11 -3.27 11.90
N MET A 792 -0.92 -2.06 12.42
CA MET A 792 -1.93 -1.01 12.37
C MET A 792 -2.20 -0.56 10.94
N ASP A 793 -3.47 -0.56 10.55
CA ASP A 793 -3.94 0.09 9.33
C ASP A 793 -5.40 0.52 9.47
N VAL A 794 -5.77 1.48 8.63
CA VAL A 794 -7.13 2.00 8.52
C VAL A 794 -7.54 2.04 7.07
N SER A 795 -8.79 1.65 6.78
CA SER A 795 -9.28 1.54 5.40
C SER A 795 -10.44 2.49 5.14
N SER A 796 -10.33 3.26 4.05
CA SER A 796 -11.46 3.98 3.45
C SER A 796 -11.10 4.35 2.03
N ILE A 797 -12.06 4.24 1.11
CA ILE A 797 -11.92 4.68 -0.29
C ILE A 797 -11.58 6.17 -0.33
N ASN A 798 -12.17 6.97 0.56
CA ASN A 798 -11.87 8.39 0.66
C ASN A 798 -10.58 8.60 1.47
N GLU A 799 -9.51 9.03 0.78
CA GLU A 799 -8.19 9.23 1.39
C GLU A 799 -8.16 10.27 2.52
N HIS A 800 -9.08 11.24 2.54
CA HIS A 800 -9.19 12.19 3.65
C HIS A 800 -9.77 11.53 4.91
N ILE A 801 -10.75 10.64 4.74
CA ILE A 801 -11.30 9.86 5.85
C ILE A 801 -10.25 8.91 6.40
N ARG A 802 -9.56 8.20 5.52
CA ARG A 802 -8.40 7.38 5.89
C ARG A 802 -7.34 8.19 6.64
N ALA A 803 -7.04 9.40 6.18
CA ALA A 803 -6.10 10.29 6.85
C ALA A 803 -6.54 10.64 8.28
N ASP A 804 -7.81 10.98 8.45
CA ASP A 804 -8.36 11.36 9.75
C ASP A 804 -8.40 10.18 10.73
N ASP A 805 -8.72 8.98 10.26
CA ASP A 805 -8.73 7.76 11.06
C ASP A 805 -7.33 7.35 11.50
N LEU A 806 -6.36 7.45 10.59
CA LEU A 806 -4.96 7.19 10.90
C LEU A 806 -4.43 8.17 11.94
N GLU A 807 -4.81 9.45 11.86
CA GLU A 807 -4.43 10.44 12.87
C GLU A 807 -4.99 10.09 14.25
N VAL A 808 -6.25 9.68 14.34
CA VAL A 808 -6.86 9.23 15.62
C VAL A 808 -6.04 8.08 16.19
N MET A 809 -5.82 7.02 15.42
CA MET A 809 -5.08 5.84 15.90
C MET A 809 -3.65 6.17 16.32
N MET A 810 -2.93 6.96 15.52
CA MET A 810 -1.56 7.39 15.85
C MET A 810 -1.51 8.17 17.17
N TRP A 811 -2.46 9.09 17.42
CA TRP A 811 -2.48 9.86 18.67
C TRP A 811 -2.95 9.05 19.88
N GLU A 812 -3.90 8.14 19.71
CA GLU A 812 -4.33 7.24 20.81
C GLU A 812 -3.17 6.35 21.25
N ALA A 813 -2.51 5.71 20.29
CA ALA A 813 -1.35 4.87 20.54
C ALA A 813 -0.19 5.67 21.16
N PHE A 814 0.20 6.80 20.56
CA PHE A 814 1.30 7.60 21.11
C PHE A 814 0.97 8.23 22.46
N GLY A 815 -0.29 8.60 22.70
CA GLY A 815 -0.74 9.23 23.94
C GLY A 815 -0.89 8.30 25.13
N HIS A 816 -1.11 7.01 24.90
CA HIS A 816 -1.33 6.04 25.97
C HIS A 816 -0.01 5.59 26.63
N PRO A 817 0.12 5.64 27.97
CA PRO A 817 1.41 5.39 28.66
C PRO A 817 1.93 3.96 28.52
N ALA A 818 1.05 2.96 28.40
CA ALA A 818 1.45 1.56 28.23
C ALA A 818 1.89 1.21 26.81
N VAL A 819 1.62 2.06 25.82
CA VAL A 819 2.00 1.80 24.43
C VAL A 819 3.46 2.21 24.23
N GLU A 820 4.25 1.34 23.63
CA GLU A 820 5.69 1.53 23.44
C GLU A 820 6.13 1.45 21.98
N GLY A 821 5.21 1.18 21.05
CA GLY A 821 5.50 1.24 19.62
C GLY A 821 4.27 1.11 18.73
N ILE A 822 4.42 1.61 17.51
CA ILE A 822 3.42 1.56 16.44
C ILE A 822 4.06 1.00 15.19
N MET A 823 3.40 0.06 14.54
CA MET A 823 3.86 -0.60 13.33
C MET A 823 2.72 -0.60 12.32
N LEU A 824 2.92 0.06 11.18
CA LEU A 824 1.92 0.05 10.12
C LEU A 824 1.98 -1.25 9.33
N TRP A 825 0.84 -1.82 8.93
CA TRP A 825 0.83 -3.04 8.11
C TRP A 825 0.98 -2.78 6.61
N GLY A 826 2.10 -2.12 6.29
CA GLY A 826 2.42 -1.63 4.96
C GLY A 826 2.08 -0.14 4.80
N PHE A 827 2.40 0.41 3.64
CA PHE A 827 2.10 1.81 3.32
C PHE A 827 1.94 2.09 1.82
N TRP A 828 2.11 1.11 0.94
CA TRP A 828 2.15 1.29 -0.52
C TRP A 828 1.03 0.51 -1.18
N GLU A 829 0.21 1.15 -2.03
CA GLU A 829 -1.07 0.64 -2.55
C GLU A 829 -1.06 -0.83 -3.00
N LEU A 830 -0.13 -1.21 -3.88
CA LEU A 830 -0.07 -2.57 -4.41
C LEU A 830 0.62 -3.59 -3.49
N PHE A 831 1.05 -3.16 -2.30
CA PHE A 831 1.73 -3.99 -1.30
C PHE A 831 0.96 -4.05 0.02
N MET A 832 -0.29 -3.57 0.06
CA MET A 832 -1.17 -3.71 1.22
C MET A 832 -1.91 -5.05 1.18
N SER A 833 -2.19 -5.63 2.36
CA SER A 833 -3.12 -6.77 2.48
C SER A 833 -4.58 -6.32 2.47
N ARG A 834 -4.85 -5.07 2.84
CA ARG A 834 -6.17 -4.45 2.88
C ARG A 834 -6.25 -3.35 1.83
N ASP A 835 -7.29 -3.39 1.01
CA ASP A 835 -7.56 -2.35 0.02
C ASP A 835 -7.77 -1.00 0.70
N ASN A 836 -7.39 0.06 0.00
CA ASN A 836 -7.57 1.43 0.45
C ASN A 836 -6.98 1.70 1.85
N SER A 837 -5.84 1.10 2.18
CA SER A 837 -5.14 1.31 3.47
C SER A 837 -3.76 1.97 3.32
N HIS A 838 -3.41 2.40 2.10
CA HIS A 838 -2.07 2.90 1.78
C HIS A 838 -1.87 4.39 2.05
N LEU A 839 -0.59 4.77 2.25
CA LEU A 839 -0.11 6.15 2.38
C LEU A 839 0.48 6.68 1.07
N VAL A 840 0.95 5.77 0.23
CA VAL A 840 1.60 6.05 -1.05
C VAL A 840 0.87 5.25 -2.13
N ASN A 841 0.40 5.94 -3.15
CA ASN A 841 -0.27 5.34 -4.30
C ASN A 841 0.71 4.45 -5.07
N ALA A 842 0.17 3.59 -5.92
CA ALA A 842 0.94 2.55 -6.60
C ALA A 842 2.19 3.08 -7.35
N GLU A 843 2.12 4.29 -7.92
CA GLU A 843 3.21 4.93 -8.69
C GLU A 843 4.08 5.90 -7.87
N GLY A 844 3.92 5.95 -6.54
CA GLY A 844 4.80 6.70 -5.63
C GLY A 844 4.27 8.02 -5.11
N ASP A 845 3.10 8.46 -5.55
CA ASP A 845 2.47 9.70 -5.05
C ASP A 845 2.00 9.53 -3.60
N VAL A 846 2.45 10.40 -2.70
CA VAL A 846 1.99 10.44 -1.31
C VAL A 846 0.58 11.02 -1.27
N ASN A 847 -0.39 10.20 -0.85
CA ASN A 847 -1.79 10.58 -0.76
C ASN A 847 -2.10 11.37 0.53
N GLU A 848 -3.36 11.76 0.74
CA GLU A 848 -3.75 12.57 1.91
C GLU A 848 -3.51 11.85 3.25
N ALA A 849 -3.66 10.52 3.31
CA ALA A 849 -3.32 9.75 4.50
C ALA A 849 -1.81 9.77 4.77
N GLY A 850 -0.98 9.62 3.73
CA GLY A 850 0.46 9.77 3.83
C GLY A 850 0.90 11.17 4.27
N LYS A 851 0.28 12.22 3.71
CA LYS A 851 0.54 13.61 4.14
C LYS A 851 0.19 13.82 5.60
N ARG A 852 -0.94 13.28 6.08
CA ARG A 852 -1.35 13.36 7.49
C ARG A 852 -0.39 12.58 8.40
N PHE A 853 0.02 11.38 8.01
CA PHE A 853 1.04 10.61 8.74
C PHE A 853 2.34 11.41 8.92
N LEU A 854 2.85 12.02 7.84
CA LEU A 854 4.05 12.85 7.90
C LEU A 854 3.85 14.10 8.79
N ALA A 855 2.67 14.70 8.77
CA ALA A 855 2.33 15.83 9.64
C ALA A 855 2.29 15.43 11.13
N VAL A 856 1.67 14.29 11.47
CA VAL A 856 1.66 13.77 12.85
C VAL A 856 3.08 13.48 13.34
N LYS A 857 3.91 12.84 12.51
CA LYS A 857 5.32 12.62 12.85
C LYS A 857 6.10 13.92 13.09
N LYS A 858 5.79 14.97 12.33
CA LYS A 858 6.36 16.30 12.53
C LYS A 858 5.87 16.93 13.84
N ASP A 859 4.61 16.74 14.21
CA ASP A 859 4.07 17.17 15.51
C ASP A 859 4.71 16.44 16.69
N TRP A 860 5.28 15.25 16.45
CA TRP A 860 6.06 14.49 17.43
C TRP A 860 7.53 14.93 17.51
N LEU A 861 7.90 16.06 16.93
CA LEU A 861 9.21 16.68 17.13
C LEU A 861 9.12 17.86 18.09
N SER A 862 10.10 17.99 18.96
CA SER A 862 10.22 19.11 19.89
C SER A 862 11.13 20.20 19.36
N HIS A 863 10.69 21.44 19.54
CA HIS A 863 11.46 22.64 19.21
C HIS A 863 11.36 23.62 20.36
N ALA A 864 12.46 24.28 20.69
CA ALA A 864 12.49 25.33 21.71
C ALA A 864 13.44 26.45 21.26
N ASN A 865 13.12 27.69 21.60
CA ASN A 865 13.98 28.83 21.36
C ASN A 865 13.87 29.81 22.53
N GLY A 866 14.96 30.49 22.84
CA GLY A 866 14.99 31.50 23.87
C GLY A 866 16.42 31.95 24.15
N HIS A 867 16.67 32.34 25.40
CA HIS A 867 17.97 32.87 25.81
C HIS A 867 18.50 32.10 27.01
N VAL A 868 19.81 32.04 27.13
CA VAL A 868 20.49 31.56 28.34
C VAL A 868 20.10 32.45 29.51
N ASP A 869 19.63 31.84 30.60
CA ASP A 869 19.20 32.52 31.81
C ASP A 869 20.38 33.07 32.64
N GLN A 870 20.07 33.75 33.73
CA GLN A 870 21.06 34.31 34.66
C GLN A 870 21.97 33.27 35.33
N ASN A 871 21.59 31.99 35.32
CA ASN A 871 22.36 30.88 35.88
C ASN A 871 23.19 30.15 34.81
N GLY A 872 23.21 30.64 33.56
CA GLY A 872 23.92 29.98 32.47
C GLY A 872 23.19 28.76 31.90
N ALA A 873 21.86 28.67 32.10
CA ALA A 873 21.05 27.51 31.72
C ALA A 873 19.94 27.86 30.72
N PHE A 874 19.46 26.85 29.99
CA PHE A 874 18.29 26.95 29.12
C PHE A 874 17.34 25.78 29.38
N PRO A 875 16.24 25.98 30.12
CA PRO A 875 15.23 24.95 30.37
C PRO A 875 14.25 24.83 29.20
N PHE A 876 13.87 23.61 28.85
CA PHE A 876 12.79 23.31 27.90
C PHE A 876 12.17 21.94 28.18
N ARG A 877 11.05 21.62 27.52
CA ARG A 877 10.49 20.25 27.52
C ARG A 877 10.58 19.63 26.14
N GLY A 878 11.05 18.39 26.06
CA GLY A 878 11.26 17.69 24.79
C GLY A 878 10.90 16.22 24.83
N TYR A 879 10.49 15.65 23.70
CA TYR A 879 10.34 14.21 23.51
C TYR A 879 11.71 13.51 23.52
N ASN A 880 11.73 12.21 23.80
CA ASN A 880 12.96 11.43 23.77
C ASN A 880 13.53 11.34 22.34
N GLY A 881 14.85 11.36 22.22
CA GLY A 881 15.57 11.21 20.95
C GLY A 881 16.71 12.20 20.75
N ASN A 882 17.11 12.37 19.49
CA ASN A 882 18.29 13.14 19.10
C ASN A 882 17.94 14.60 18.79
N TYR A 883 18.76 15.53 19.27
CA TYR A 883 18.59 16.96 19.11
C TYR A 883 19.84 17.63 18.55
N ALA A 884 19.63 18.76 17.86
CA ALA A 884 20.64 19.78 17.60
C ALA A 884 20.31 21.03 18.43
N VAL A 885 21.36 21.68 18.96
CA VAL A 885 21.30 23.00 19.56
C VAL A 885 22.24 23.96 18.82
N GLU A 886 21.68 25.07 18.37
CA GLU A 886 22.44 26.24 17.90
C GLU A 886 22.50 27.27 19.03
N VAL A 887 23.71 27.67 19.42
CA VAL A 887 23.95 28.73 20.40
C VAL A 887 24.57 29.92 19.67
N ILE A 888 23.94 31.08 19.78
CA ILE A 888 24.40 32.33 19.20
C ILE A 888 24.85 33.23 20.35
N THR A 889 26.16 33.41 20.51
CA THR A 889 26.74 34.24 21.57
C THR A 889 26.40 35.71 21.36
N THR A 890 26.57 36.53 22.40
CA THR A 890 26.41 38.00 22.29
C THR A 890 27.38 38.65 21.30
N SER A 891 28.49 37.99 20.98
CA SER A 891 29.43 38.37 19.92
C SER A 891 29.01 37.91 18.51
N SER A 892 27.78 37.42 18.33
CA SER A 892 27.23 36.84 17.09
C SER A 892 27.95 35.59 16.57
N THR A 893 28.70 34.88 17.43
CA THR A 893 29.32 33.61 17.04
C THR A 893 28.31 32.48 17.17
N LYS A 894 28.20 31.64 16.14
CA LYS A 894 27.26 30.50 16.09
C LYS A 894 27.98 29.19 16.37
N VAL A 895 27.44 28.39 17.28
CA VAL A 895 27.94 27.04 17.59
C VAL A 895 26.79 26.04 17.45
N LEU A 896 27.02 24.96 16.69
CA LEU A 896 26.08 23.86 16.53
C LEU A 896 26.61 22.61 17.25
N LYS A 897 25.78 22.01 18.12
CA LYS A 897 26.09 20.75 18.83
C LYS A 897 24.90 19.81 18.80
N THR A 898 25.13 18.53 19.04
CA THR A 898 24.09 17.51 19.15
C THR A 898 24.06 16.91 20.56
N PHE A 899 22.88 16.49 21.01
CA PHE A 899 22.68 15.82 22.29
C PHE A 899 21.47 14.88 22.22
N VAL A 900 21.32 14.00 23.22
CA VAL A 900 20.22 13.03 23.33
C VAL A 900 19.39 13.33 24.57
N VAL A 901 18.06 13.24 24.44
CA VAL A 901 17.13 13.23 25.58
C VAL A 901 16.67 11.79 25.77
N GLU A 902 16.99 11.22 26.93
CA GLU A 902 16.73 9.81 27.26
C GLU A 902 15.34 9.60 27.85
N LYS A 903 14.86 8.35 27.89
CA LYS A 903 13.51 8.02 28.39
C LYS A 903 13.35 8.10 29.92
N GLU A 904 14.45 8.10 30.67
CA GLU A 904 14.47 7.96 32.14
C GLU A 904 13.62 9.01 32.91
N ASP A 905 13.23 8.64 34.14
CA ASP A 905 12.12 9.24 34.92
C ASP A 905 12.44 10.57 35.63
N SER A 906 13.42 11.36 35.16
CA SER A 906 13.76 12.62 35.83
C SER A 906 14.09 13.79 34.90
N SER A 907 14.04 15.00 35.45
CA SER A 907 14.55 16.20 34.80
C SER A 907 16.02 15.99 34.43
N GLN A 908 16.35 16.16 33.15
CA GLN A 908 17.69 15.90 32.63
C GLN A 908 18.52 17.19 32.60
N VAL A 909 19.75 17.14 33.09
CA VAL A 909 20.71 18.24 32.96
C VAL A 909 21.78 17.81 31.97
N ILE A 910 21.86 18.49 30.83
CA ILE A 910 22.77 18.16 29.73
C ILE A 910 23.79 19.27 29.58
N THR A 911 25.07 18.92 29.72
CA THR A 911 26.17 19.86 29.51
C THR A 911 26.58 19.86 28.04
N VAL A 912 26.48 21.03 27.40
CA VAL A 912 26.89 21.26 26.02
C VAL A 912 28.22 22.00 26.04
N ASP A 913 29.29 21.31 25.64
CA ASP A 913 30.61 21.91 25.57
C ASP A 913 30.80 22.72 24.28
N LEU A 914 31.06 24.01 24.47
CA LEU A 914 31.26 25.01 23.42
C LEU A 914 32.75 25.28 23.15
N GLN A 915 33.69 24.48 23.69
CA GLN A 915 35.12 24.57 23.34
C GLN A 915 35.35 24.50 21.83
N GLY A 916 36.32 25.30 21.36
CA GLY A 916 36.56 25.60 19.94
C GLY A 916 36.14 27.02 19.51
N LEU A 917 35.72 27.84 20.49
CA LEU A 917 35.42 29.27 20.38
C LEU A 917 36.64 30.16 20.68
#